data_AF-A0A2W7AF08-F1
#
_entry.id   AF-A0A2W7AF08-F1
#
_cell.length_a   1.000
_cell.length_b   1.000
_cell.length_c   1.000
_cell.angle_alpha   90.00
_cell.angle_beta   90.00
_cell.angle_gamma   90.00
#
_symmetry.space_group_name_H-M   'P 1'
#
loop_
_entity.id
_entity.type
_entity.pdbx_description
1 polymer ?
#
loop_
_entity_poly.entity_id
_entity_poly.type
_entity_poly.pdbx_seq_one_letter_code
_entity_poly.pdbx_strand_id
1 'polypeptide(L)'
;MSFEQPKPDSKKYSDLINEIQKGIIKIPKFQRDFVWTIDKTAKLLDSILKGYPIGTFILWQTDERINDIKNVGNLEIPDTPDGVKVQYVLDGQQRITSLFAAYLGAEIRKSGEKKITNYGSIVVNLDVDINDNDEQVITEEPNGEKYISLCDVLNFSYGKAKELSSWFSEEELERINSYSTAFKTYEFSTVVLRKEDIDSAIEVFTRINTGGQTLTLFEIMSAKTYDEPQKFDMQVKWEEFIKELKEVKYEGVSSTVVLSLLALLLSRTKECKRKTILALEKQSIIDSWDDIISALKDSVDYFRTTYRIPVSQLLPYDSLLVPFAYFFYQSKDKPKSDQRKYLEEFFWRMSLSFRYSSSTESKLAQDIKRIDMILNNQRPEYNDIKIYFDSPQSLIDTNFSAGNSYCKAVLCLLAYQEPKDFQDNGRVILDSSWLKVASSKNYHHFFPRAYLKNKTVLNSNSLMNITFVSSHLNKRKIGAKSPSQYISDFQDENSQINKALQSHLINLNGFGIESNDYETFLQARSKLIYDELKARIELDHKEPANEEVQELILVGESEAVEFKSTLRYDLQTKVVNKKLEYVVAKTISAFLNSEGGNLFIGVDDNRNMLGLVDDIATLSKKNLDGFELHLIDLVKKYIGGEYGSHVKISFPIVEDTQICRIKVSKSGKPVFIQYEGSEHFFIRTGCSSQPLSREEQSAYEKSHWGNK
;
A
#
# COMPACT_ATOMS: atom_id res chain seq x y z
N MET A 1 -21.53 45.39 1.67
CA MET A 1 -21.53 44.03 2.28
C MET A 1 -21.79 44.21 3.76
N SER A 2 -22.90 43.70 4.31
CA SER A 2 -23.05 43.64 5.76
C SER A 2 -22.24 42.46 6.27
N PHE A 3 -21.19 42.72 7.03
CA PHE A 3 -20.51 41.69 7.79
C PHE A 3 -21.44 41.25 8.92
N GLU A 4 -22.21 40.18 8.71
CA GLU A 4 -22.97 39.56 9.79
C GLU A 4 -21.99 38.78 10.66
N GLN A 5 -21.67 39.34 11.83
CA GLN A 5 -20.89 38.64 12.82
C GLN A 5 -21.72 37.51 13.44
N PRO A 6 -21.13 36.35 13.76
CA PRO A 6 -21.79 35.32 14.54
C PRO A 6 -22.28 35.92 15.86
N LYS A 7 -23.55 35.70 16.18
CA LYS A 7 -24.12 36.17 17.44
C LYS A 7 -24.00 35.07 18.49
N PRO A 8 -23.53 35.39 19.71
CA PRO A 8 -23.68 34.48 20.83
C PRO A 8 -25.17 34.26 21.10
N ASP A 9 -25.53 33.01 21.34
CA ASP A 9 -26.87 32.52 21.61
C ASP A 9 -26.81 31.60 22.84
N SER A 10 -27.94 31.32 23.48
CA SER A 10 -28.00 30.36 24.59
C SER A 10 -28.81 29.12 24.22
N LYS A 11 -28.37 27.96 24.68
CA LYS A 11 -29.10 26.70 24.49
C LYS A 11 -29.18 25.97 25.82
N LYS A 12 -30.40 25.58 26.23
CA LYS A 12 -30.60 24.79 27.45
C LYS A 12 -30.01 23.40 27.26
N TYR A 13 -29.57 22.79 28.35
CA TYR A 13 -29.12 21.40 28.36
C TYR A 13 -30.15 20.45 27.73
N SER A 14 -31.42 20.60 28.10
CA SER A 14 -32.52 19.77 27.57
C SER A 14 -32.69 19.91 26.07
N ASP A 15 -32.58 21.13 25.53
CA ASP A 15 -32.65 21.39 24.09
C ASP A 15 -31.44 20.80 23.36
N LEU A 16 -30.24 20.97 23.92
CA LEU A 16 -28.99 20.42 23.37
C LEU A 16 -29.08 18.89 23.25
N ILE A 17 -29.50 18.20 24.30
CA ILE A 17 -29.64 16.73 24.30
C ILE A 17 -30.71 16.29 23.29
N ASN A 18 -31.88 16.96 23.28
CA ASN A 18 -32.98 16.63 22.36
C ASN A 18 -32.58 16.79 20.89
N GLU A 19 -31.82 17.84 20.56
CA GLU A 19 -31.32 18.05 19.20
C GLU A 19 -30.28 16.99 18.77
N ILE A 20 -29.45 16.48 19.69
CA ILE A 20 -28.56 15.34 19.42
C ILE A 20 -29.39 14.08 19.18
N GLN A 21 -30.38 13.80 20.04
CA GLN A 21 -31.28 12.63 19.89
C GLN A 21 -32.07 12.65 18.59
N LYS A 22 -32.38 13.82 18.04
CA LYS A 22 -33.07 13.98 16.76
C LYS A 22 -32.12 13.99 15.55
N GLY A 23 -30.81 13.87 15.76
CA GLY A 23 -29.82 13.95 14.68
C GLY A 23 -29.67 15.35 14.08
N ILE A 24 -30.12 16.41 14.78
CA ILE A 24 -29.97 17.81 14.35
C ILE A 24 -28.55 18.28 14.64
N ILE A 25 -28.04 18.01 15.84
CA ILE A 25 -26.64 18.25 16.19
C ILE A 25 -25.84 16.97 15.94
N LYS A 26 -24.77 17.08 15.15
CA LYS A 26 -23.91 15.97 14.77
C LYS A 26 -22.44 16.29 14.97
N ILE A 27 -21.65 15.24 15.17
CA ILE A 27 -20.20 15.34 15.30
C ILE A 27 -19.57 14.92 13.97
N PRO A 28 -18.83 15.80 13.27
CA PRO A 28 -18.12 15.42 12.05
C PRO A 28 -17.07 14.33 12.30
N LYS A 29 -16.92 13.38 11.37
CA LYS A 29 -15.90 12.31 11.49
C LYS A 29 -14.46 12.82 11.43
N PHE A 30 -14.21 13.97 10.81
CA PHE A 30 -12.87 14.56 10.80
C PHE A 30 -12.46 15.13 12.16
N GLN A 31 -13.35 15.12 13.16
CA GLN A 31 -12.96 15.47 14.53
C GLN A 31 -12.26 14.31 15.24
N ARG A 32 -11.53 14.62 16.32
CA ARG A 32 -10.71 13.64 17.03
C ARG A 32 -11.57 12.60 17.73
N ASP A 33 -11.01 11.42 17.92
CA ASP A 33 -11.64 10.39 18.76
C ASP A 33 -12.00 10.93 20.15
N PHE A 34 -13.05 10.37 20.73
CA PHE A 34 -13.45 10.69 22.09
C PHE A 34 -12.49 10.07 23.10
N VAL A 35 -11.74 10.91 23.83
CA VAL A 35 -10.65 10.50 24.73
C VAL A 35 -10.90 10.87 26.20
N TRP A 36 -11.96 11.63 26.51
CA TRP A 36 -12.24 12.06 27.87
C TRP A 36 -12.51 10.88 28.82
N THR A 37 -11.85 10.88 29.97
CA THR A 37 -12.10 9.90 31.03
C THR A 37 -13.47 10.12 31.66
N ILE A 38 -13.95 9.10 32.36
CA ILE A 38 -15.20 9.19 33.12
C ILE A 38 -15.08 10.20 34.27
N ASP A 39 -13.93 10.29 34.96
CA ASP A 39 -13.63 11.36 35.93
C ASP A 39 -13.76 12.78 35.32
N LYS A 40 -13.21 13.02 34.12
CA LYS A 40 -13.39 14.30 33.43
C LYS A 40 -14.85 14.59 33.09
N THR A 41 -15.61 13.55 32.76
CA THR A 41 -17.05 13.67 32.50
C THR A 41 -17.81 13.97 33.78
N ALA A 42 -17.52 13.27 34.88
CA ALA A 42 -18.11 13.52 36.18
C ALA A 42 -17.84 14.96 36.65
N LYS A 43 -16.61 15.47 36.50
CA LYS A 43 -16.25 16.87 36.82
C LYS A 43 -16.97 17.91 35.96
N LEU A 44 -17.19 17.63 34.68
CA LEU A 44 -17.98 18.50 33.80
C LEU A 44 -19.42 18.59 34.28
N LEU A 45 -20.03 17.45 34.61
CA LEU A 45 -21.40 17.37 35.07
C LEU A 45 -21.54 17.99 36.47
N ASP A 46 -20.54 17.81 37.35
CA ASP A 46 -20.46 18.45 38.67
C ASP A 46 -20.43 19.98 38.55
N SER A 47 -19.63 20.49 37.61
CA SER A 47 -19.56 21.92 37.30
C SER A 47 -20.91 22.47 36.84
N ILE A 48 -21.67 21.72 36.05
CA ILE A 48 -23.03 22.11 35.64
C ILE A 48 -23.97 22.14 36.84
N LEU A 49 -23.92 21.11 37.68
CA LEU A 49 -24.75 21.01 38.89
C LEU A 49 -24.48 22.17 39.86
N LYS A 50 -23.22 22.56 40.03
CA LYS A 50 -22.78 23.70 40.86
C LYS A 50 -22.99 25.07 40.20
N GLY A 51 -23.44 25.12 38.94
CA GLY A 51 -23.67 26.36 38.21
C GLY A 51 -22.39 27.07 37.75
N TYR A 52 -21.26 26.37 37.67
CA TYR A 52 -20.01 26.92 37.16
C TYR A 52 -20.07 27.14 35.63
N PRO A 53 -19.39 28.17 35.10
CA PRO A 53 -19.39 28.44 33.67
C PRO A 53 -18.63 27.36 32.90
N ILE A 54 -19.32 26.74 31.93
CA ILE A 54 -18.71 25.86 30.94
C ILE A 54 -18.37 26.67 29.67
N GLY A 55 -17.29 26.29 28.98
CA GLY A 55 -16.90 26.96 27.73
C GLY A 55 -18.02 26.98 26.68
N THR A 56 -17.89 27.84 25.68
CA THR A 56 -18.88 27.97 24.60
C THR A 56 -18.87 26.74 23.67
N PHE A 57 -20.02 26.41 23.07
CA PHE A 57 -20.11 25.49 21.92
C PHE A 57 -20.14 26.28 20.61
N ILE A 58 -19.35 25.86 19.64
CA ILE A 58 -19.34 26.49 18.31
C ILE A 58 -19.93 25.48 17.33
N LEU A 59 -21.02 25.86 16.68
CA LEU A 59 -21.81 24.99 15.79
C LEU A 59 -21.84 25.60 14.38
N TRP A 60 -21.77 24.74 13.36
CA TRP A 60 -21.93 25.12 11.96
C TRP A 60 -23.26 24.59 11.42
N GLN A 61 -24.18 25.49 11.10
CA GLN A 61 -25.50 25.15 10.59
C GLN A 61 -25.50 25.20 9.06
N THR A 62 -25.79 24.07 8.42
CA THR A 62 -25.69 23.94 6.96
C THR A 62 -26.76 23.00 6.37
N ASP A 63 -27.01 23.13 5.08
CA ASP A 63 -27.76 22.17 4.28
C ASP A 63 -26.84 21.06 3.73
N GLU A 64 -25.52 21.32 3.68
CA GLU A 64 -24.51 20.36 3.21
C GLU A 64 -24.37 19.20 4.20
N ARG A 65 -24.48 17.97 3.70
CA ARG A 65 -24.19 16.77 4.49
C ARG A 65 -22.71 16.46 4.38
N ILE A 66 -22.06 16.35 5.53
CA ILE A 66 -20.68 15.85 5.66
C ILE A 66 -20.67 14.56 6.47
N ASN A 67 -19.59 13.82 6.33
CA ASN A 67 -19.40 12.58 7.07
C ASN A 67 -19.45 12.83 8.58
N ASP A 68 -20.37 12.15 9.27
CA ASP A 68 -20.61 12.31 10.70
C ASP A 68 -20.50 11.00 11.47
N ILE A 69 -20.21 11.12 12.76
CA ILE A 69 -20.21 10.01 13.70
C ILE A 69 -21.65 9.52 13.84
N LYS A 70 -21.92 8.34 13.28
CA LYS A 70 -23.23 7.68 13.34
C LYS A 70 -23.54 7.07 14.71
N ASN A 71 -22.53 6.87 15.55
CA ASN A 71 -22.70 6.29 16.88
C ASN A 71 -21.74 6.83 17.95
N VAL A 72 -22.23 6.99 19.17
CA VAL A 72 -21.39 7.32 20.33
C VAL A 72 -21.36 6.10 21.24
N GLY A 73 -20.33 5.25 21.06
CA GLY A 73 -20.26 3.94 21.71
C GLY A 73 -21.28 2.97 21.12
N ASN A 74 -22.19 2.48 21.96
CA ASN A 74 -23.28 1.58 21.59
C ASN A 74 -24.59 2.29 21.18
N LEU A 75 -24.57 3.61 20.98
CA LEU A 75 -25.76 4.41 20.76
C LEU A 75 -25.80 4.98 19.35
N GLU A 76 -26.87 4.70 18.63
CA GLU A 76 -27.10 5.21 17.28
C GLU A 76 -27.61 6.66 17.34
N ILE A 77 -26.91 7.55 16.63
CA ILE A 77 -27.39 8.91 16.35
C ILE A 77 -28.18 8.83 15.05
N PRO A 78 -29.48 9.17 15.04
CA PRO A 78 -30.29 9.07 13.84
C PRO A 78 -29.86 10.09 12.79
N ASP A 79 -30.29 9.87 11.55
CA ASP A 79 -30.09 10.83 10.48
C ASP A 79 -30.89 12.11 10.68
N THR A 80 -30.35 13.21 10.17
CA THR A 80 -31.01 14.52 10.26
C THR A 80 -32.30 14.47 9.43
N PRO A 81 -33.46 14.83 9.99
CA PRO A 81 -34.73 14.80 9.27
C PRO A 81 -34.72 15.64 7.99
N ASP A 82 -35.48 15.20 6.99
CA ASP A 82 -35.61 15.91 5.72
C ASP A 82 -36.10 17.35 5.91
N GLY A 83 -35.53 18.28 5.15
CA GLY A 83 -35.85 19.71 5.24
C GLY A 83 -35.30 20.43 6.47
N VAL A 84 -34.58 19.72 7.36
CA VAL A 84 -33.91 20.31 8.53
C VAL A 84 -32.42 20.52 8.24
N LYS A 85 -31.92 21.70 8.61
CA LYS A 85 -30.49 22.02 8.59
C LYS A 85 -29.76 21.28 9.71
N VAL A 86 -28.67 20.62 9.35
CA VAL A 86 -27.79 19.96 10.32
C VAL A 86 -26.89 20.99 10.99
N GLN A 87 -26.56 20.76 12.27
CA GLN A 87 -25.62 21.54 13.05
C GLN A 87 -24.39 20.70 13.40
N TYR A 88 -23.27 20.97 12.76
CA TYR A 88 -22.00 20.29 13.03
C TYR A 88 -21.23 20.97 14.14
N VAL A 89 -20.79 20.20 15.13
CA VAL A 89 -19.96 20.72 16.22
C VAL A 89 -18.58 21.08 15.66
N LEU A 90 -18.13 22.33 15.85
CA LEU A 90 -16.77 22.79 15.53
C LEU A 90 -15.88 22.90 16.76
N ASP A 91 -16.45 23.28 17.91
CA ASP A 91 -15.78 23.27 19.21
C ASP A 91 -16.69 22.75 20.32
N GLY A 92 -16.08 22.09 21.30
CA GLY A 92 -16.77 21.46 22.43
C GLY A 92 -17.17 20.01 22.20
N GLN A 93 -16.64 19.34 21.17
CA GLN A 93 -16.90 17.93 20.86
C GLN A 93 -16.80 16.98 22.06
N GLN A 94 -15.70 17.04 22.82
CA GLN A 94 -15.51 16.14 23.96
C GLN A 94 -16.56 16.39 25.04
N ARG A 95 -16.93 17.66 25.26
CA ARG A 95 -17.95 18.06 26.24
C ARG A 95 -19.33 17.59 25.81
N ILE A 96 -19.75 17.86 24.58
CA ILE A 96 -21.07 17.45 24.08
C ILE A 96 -21.23 15.93 24.03
N THR A 97 -20.16 15.20 23.66
CA THR A 97 -20.14 13.74 23.71
C THR A 97 -20.28 13.22 25.14
N SER A 98 -19.55 13.80 26.10
CA SER A 98 -19.66 13.48 27.52
C SER A 98 -21.06 13.72 28.09
N LEU A 99 -21.70 14.84 27.74
CA LEU A 99 -23.07 15.16 28.18
C LEU A 99 -24.06 14.10 27.69
N PHE A 100 -23.96 13.73 26.41
CA PHE A 100 -24.85 12.74 25.81
C PHE A 100 -24.58 11.32 26.32
N ALA A 101 -23.31 10.96 26.50
CA ALA A 101 -22.91 9.67 27.06
C ALA A 101 -23.42 9.49 28.51
N ALA A 102 -23.32 10.52 29.35
CA ALA A 102 -23.84 10.49 30.71
C ALA A 102 -25.38 10.44 30.74
N TYR A 103 -26.04 11.20 29.87
CA TYR A 103 -27.50 11.22 29.75
C TYR A 103 -28.10 9.84 29.41
N LEU A 104 -27.40 9.06 28.59
CA LEU A 104 -27.84 7.73 28.16
C LEU A 104 -27.26 6.59 29.01
N GLY A 105 -26.34 6.87 29.93
CA GLY A 105 -25.58 5.82 30.62
C GLY A 105 -24.78 4.93 29.66
N ALA A 106 -24.14 5.54 28.65
CA ALA A 106 -23.56 4.86 27.51
C ALA A 106 -22.38 3.93 27.85
N GLU A 107 -22.23 2.86 27.08
CA GLU A 107 -21.02 2.03 27.09
C GLU A 107 -20.18 2.34 25.85
N ILE A 108 -19.01 2.95 26.06
CA ILE A 108 -18.16 3.43 24.97
C ILE A 108 -16.85 2.65 24.98
N ARG A 109 -16.58 1.95 23.86
CA ARG A 109 -15.24 1.47 23.54
C ARG A 109 -14.48 2.57 22.81
N LYS A 110 -13.46 3.12 23.45
CA LYS A 110 -12.63 4.17 22.85
C LYS A 110 -11.68 3.58 21.80
N SER A 111 -11.35 4.38 20.80
CA SER A 111 -10.42 4.01 19.73
C SER A 111 -9.07 3.57 20.32
N GLY A 112 -8.59 2.39 19.91
CA GLY A 112 -7.34 1.80 20.42
C GLY A 112 -7.41 1.14 21.80
N GLU A 113 -8.53 1.23 22.52
CA GLU A 113 -8.70 0.61 23.84
C GLU A 113 -9.46 -0.73 23.75
N LYS A 114 -9.00 -1.73 24.51
CA LYS A 114 -9.74 -3.00 24.69
C LYS A 114 -10.86 -2.88 25.73
N LYS A 115 -10.74 -1.94 26.67
CA LYS A 115 -11.68 -1.74 27.77
C LYS A 115 -12.91 -0.96 27.26
N ILE A 116 -14.08 -1.35 27.74
CA ILE A 116 -15.32 -0.59 27.57
C ILE A 116 -15.45 0.32 28.80
N THR A 117 -15.66 1.61 28.58
CA THR A 117 -15.94 2.57 29.65
C THR A 117 -17.46 2.71 29.77
N ASN A 118 -18.01 2.42 30.96
CA ASN A 118 -19.44 2.52 31.25
C ASN A 118 -19.73 3.87 31.92
N TYR A 119 -20.31 4.82 31.17
CA TYR A 119 -20.69 6.14 31.68
C TYR A 119 -21.94 6.11 32.57
N GLY A 120 -22.66 4.99 32.60
CA GLY A 120 -23.74 4.74 33.57
C GLY A 120 -23.25 4.49 34.99
N SER A 121 -21.94 4.25 35.20
CA SER A 121 -21.38 4.13 36.56
C SER A 121 -21.27 5.45 37.30
N ILE A 122 -21.42 6.59 36.61
CA ILE A 122 -21.37 7.91 37.24
C ILE A 122 -22.56 8.06 38.19
N VAL A 123 -22.27 8.48 39.42
CA VAL A 123 -23.25 8.64 40.49
C VAL A 123 -23.25 10.06 41.04
N VAL A 124 -24.37 10.43 41.65
CA VAL A 124 -24.56 11.65 42.43
C VAL A 124 -24.60 11.25 43.89
N ASN A 125 -23.67 11.77 44.69
CA ASN A 125 -23.63 11.58 46.13
C ASN A 125 -24.62 12.55 46.79
N LEU A 126 -25.58 12.02 47.55
CA LEU A 126 -26.60 12.81 48.23
C LEU A 126 -26.15 13.24 49.65
N ASP A 127 -25.07 12.68 50.17
CA ASP A 127 -24.56 13.01 51.52
C ASP A 127 -23.71 14.29 51.51
N VAL A 128 -23.17 14.69 50.36
CA VAL A 128 -22.28 15.86 50.18
C VAL A 128 -23.11 17.14 50.05
N ASP A 129 -22.75 18.22 50.74
CA ASP A 129 -23.39 19.53 50.52
C ASP A 129 -22.90 20.14 49.19
N ILE A 130 -23.83 20.44 48.28
CA ILE A 130 -23.54 21.08 46.99
C ILE A 130 -22.88 22.47 47.15
N ASN A 131 -23.09 23.13 48.28
CA ASN A 131 -22.51 24.43 48.58
C ASN A 131 -21.06 24.34 49.06
N ASP A 132 -20.57 23.14 49.38
CA ASP A 132 -19.16 22.92 49.65
C ASP A 132 -18.38 22.85 48.33
N ASN A 133 -17.51 23.83 48.12
CA ASN A 133 -16.72 23.92 46.90
C ASN A 133 -15.58 22.89 46.85
N ASP A 134 -15.15 22.35 48.00
CA ASP A 134 -14.02 21.43 48.10
C ASP A 134 -14.43 19.97 47.86
N GLU A 135 -15.72 19.65 47.95
CA GLU A 135 -16.25 18.30 47.73
C GLU A 135 -16.92 18.11 46.36
N GLN A 136 -16.67 17.00 45.69
CA GLN A 136 -17.28 16.68 44.40
C GLN A 136 -18.58 15.88 44.60
N VAL A 137 -19.71 16.39 44.10
CA VAL A 137 -21.04 15.77 44.25
C VAL A 137 -21.21 14.63 43.25
N ILE A 138 -20.66 14.77 42.03
CA ILE A 138 -20.81 13.78 40.95
C ILE A 138 -19.49 13.03 40.72
N THR A 139 -19.46 11.72 40.89
CA THR A 139 -18.22 10.91 40.87
C THR A 139 -18.34 9.66 40.00
N GLU A 140 -17.20 9.07 39.60
CA GLU A 140 -17.13 7.81 38.83
C GLU A 140 -17.61 6.60 39.64
N GLU A 141 -17.32 6.60 40.95
CA GLU A 141 -17.66 5.53 41.87
C GLU A 141 -18.47 6.07 43.06
N PRO A 142 -19.35 5.26 43.66
CA PRO A 142 -20.03 5.60 44.90
C PRO A 142 -19.05 5.96 46.01
N ASN A 143 -19.24 7.14 46.56
CA ASN A 143 -18.63 7.57 47.81
C ASN A 143 -19.79 7.98 48.74
N GLY A 144 -19.74 7.63 50.02
CA GLY A 144 -20.86 7.84 50.96
C GLY A 144 -21.87 6.68 51.05
N GLU A 145 -22.90 6.87 51.87
CA GLU A 145 -23.95 5.87 52.14
C GLU A 145 -25.13 6.02 51.17
N LYS A 146 -25.43 7.25 50.72
CA LYS A 146 -26.55 7.55 49.82
C LYS A 146 -26.09 8.13 48.50
N TYR A 147 -26.31 7.37 47.44
CA TYR A 147 -25.99 7.77 46.07
C TYR A 147 -27.07 7.30 45.10
N ILE A 148 -27.16 7.99 43.97
CA ILE A 148 -28.07 7.66 42.86
C ILE A 148 -27.30 7.74 41.53
N SER A 149 -27.69 6.94 40.53
CA SER A 149 -27.11 7.06 39.19
C SER A 149 -27.36 8.47 38.63
N LEU A 150 -26.33 9.09 38.06
CA LEU A 150 -26.48 10.36 37.36
C LEU A 150 -27.49 10.25 36.21
N CYS A 151 -27.54 9.09 35.53
CA CYS A 151 -28.50 8.83 34.47
C CYS A 151 -29.95 8.99 34.95
N ASP A 152 -30.27 8.50 36.15
CA ASP A 152 -31.60 8.64 36.75
C ASP A 152 -31.90 10.09 37.15
N VAL A 153 -30.91 10.86 37.63
CA VAL A 153 -31.06 12.29 37.94
C VAL A 153 -31.36 13.09 36.66
N LEU A 154 -30.60 12.84 35.59
CA LEU A 154 -30.77 13.52 34.30
C LEU A 154 -32.13 13.19 33.65
N ASN A 155 -32.64 11.98 33.86
CA ASN A 155 -33.93 11.51 33.36
C ASN A 155 -35.06 11.58 34.41
N PHE A 156 -34.86 12.33 35.50
CA PHE A 156 -35.82 12.36 36.59
C PHE A 156 -37.18 12.92 36.16
N SER A 157 -38.23 12.23 36.57
CA SER A 157 -39.63 12.53 36.25
C SER A 157 -40.53 12.04 37.39
N TYR A 158 -41.81 12.43 37.36
CA TYR A 158 -42.78 11.96 38.36
C TYR A 158 -42.91 10.42 38.38
N GLY A 159 -42.82 9.76 37.21
CA GLY A 159 -42.81 8.30 37.14
C GLY A 159 -41.57 7.71 37.82
N LYS A 160 -40.39 8.26 37.53
CA LYS A 160 -39.13 7.83 38.14
C LYS A 160 -39.10 8.07 39.66
N ALA A 161 -39.69 9.16 40.15
CA ALA A 161 -39.82 9.41 41.59
C ALA A 161 -40.61 8.31 42.32
N LYS A 162 -41.66 7.76 41.70
CA LYS A 162 -42.42 6.63 42.25
C LYS A 162 -41.62 5.33 42.27
N GLU A 163 -40.79 5.10 41.26
CA GLU A 163 -39.90 3.94 41.25
C GLU A 163 -38.89 4.03 42.39
N LEU A 164 -38.39 5.23 42.66
CA LEU A 164 -37.33 5.48 43.64
C LEU A 164 -37.81 5.62 45.08
N SER A 165 -39.11 5.77 45.34
CA SER A 165 -39.66 6.04 46.68
C SER A 165 -39.48 4.92 47.70
N SER A 166 -39.11 3.71 47.27
CA SER A 166 -38.74 2.62 48.19
C SER A 166 -37.30 2.73 48.72
N TRP A 167 -36.45 3.50 48.05
CA TRP A 167 -35.03 3.63 48.38
C TRP A 167 -34.65 5.02 48.91
N PHE A 168 -35.44 6.04 48.62
CA PHE A 168 -35.18 7.43 48.99
C PHE A 168 -36.36 8.05 49.74
N SER A 169 -36.07 8.91 50.72
CA SER A 169 -37.06 9.70 51.46
C SER A 169 -37.70 10.78 50.57
N GLU A 170 -38.81 11.38 51.01
CA GLU A 170 -39.43 12.50 50.29
C GLU A 170 -38.46 13.69 50.14
N GLU A 171 -37.71 14.02 51.20
CA GLU A 171 -36.69 15.09 51.17
C GLU A 171 -35.56 14.79 50.17
N GLU A 172 -35.13 13.53 50.08
CA GLU A 172 -34.11 13.10 49.10
C GLU A 172 -34.64 13.15 47.67
N LEU A 173 -35.89 12.75 47.44
CA LEU A 173 -36.53 12.86 46.12
C LEU A 173 -36.71 14.32 45.70
N GLU A 174 -37.05 15.22 46.63
CA GLU A 174 -37.08 16.66 46.36
C GLU A 174 -35.69 17.20 45.98
N ARG A 175 -34.64 16.73 46.66
CA ARG A 175 -33.26 17.07 46.35
C ARG A 175 -32.81 16.52 44.99
N ILE A 176 -33.14 15.28 44.66
CA ILE A 176 -32.89 14.71 43.33
C ILE A 176 -33.62 15.53 42.25
N ASN A 177 -34.86 15.94 42.51
CA ASN A 177 -35.64 16.77 41.60
C ASN A 177 -35.01 18.15 41.40
N SER A 178 -34.46 18.76 42.45
CA SER A 178 -33.76 20.04 42.35
C SER A 178 -32.49 19.93 41.52
N TYR A 179 -31.72 18.85 41.68
CA TYR A 179 -30.55 18.54 40.85
C TYR A 179 -30.94 18.33 39.38
N SER A 180 -31.99 17.54 39.12
CA SER A 180 -32.53 17.37 37.76
C SER A 180 -32.95 18.70 37.13
N THR A 181 -33.57 19.57 37.93
CA THR A 181 -34.00 20.90 37.49
C THR A 181 -32.80 21.77 37.13
N ALA A 182 -31.75 21.78 37.94
CA ALA A 182 -30.52 22.51 37.68
C ALA A 182 -29.89 22.13 36.32
N PHE A 183 -29.85 20.83 35.99
CA PHE A 183 -29.43 20.40 34.66
C PHE A 183 -30.37 20.91 33.57
N LYS A 184 -31.69 20.67 33.69
CA LYS A 184 -32.68 21.03 32.66
C LYS A 184 -32.69 22.53 32.33
N THR A 185 -32.39 23.39 33.30
CA THR A 185 -32.38 24.85 33.16
C THR A 185 -31.01 25.44 32.87
N TYR A 186 -29.92 24.67 32.98
CA TYR A 186 -28.59 25.16 32.66
C TYR A 186 -28.49 25.61 31.19
N GLU A 187 -28.03 26.84 30.97
CA GLU A 187 -27.86 27.43 29.65
C GLU A 187 -26.40 27.43 29.21
N PHE A 188 -26.13 26.73 28.12
CA PHE A 188 -24.83 26.76 27.46
C PHE A 188 -24.73 28.00 26.56
N SER A 189 -23.58 28.67 26.63
CA SER A 189 -23.19 29.64 25.61
C SER A 189 -22.93 28.91 24.29
N THR A 190 -23.58 29.35 23.20
CA THR A 190 -23.43 28.78 21.87
C THR A 190 -23.15 29.86 20.83
N VAL A 191 -22.40 29.53 19.79
CA VAL A 191 -22.17 30.39 18.62
C VAL A 191 -22.48 29.57 17.38
N VAL A 192 -23.47 30.00 16.61
CA VAL A 192 -23.92 29.29 15.39
C VAL A 192 -23.47 30.03 14.14
N LEU A 193 -22.66 29.37 13.31
CA LEU A 193 -22.24 29.84 12.00
C LEU A 193 -23.28 29.40 10.96
N ARG A 194 -24.00 30.36 10.36
CA ARG A 194 -25.15 30.09 9.46
C ARG A 194 -24.90 30.36 7.97
N LYS A 195 -23.83 31.09 7.64
CA LYS A 195 -23.52 31.57 6.27
C LYS A 195 -22.21 31.02 5.71
N GLU A 196 -21.55 30.15 6.46
CA GLU A 196 -20.22 29.67 6.12
C GLU A 196 -20.35 28.40 5.28
N ASP A 197 -19.57 28.32 4.20
CA ASP A 197 -19.35 27.09 3.45
C ASP A 197 -18.46 26.14 4.27
N ILE A 198 -18.33 24.89 3.80
CA ILE A 198 -17.48 23.91 4.46
C ILE A 198 -16.02 24.38 4.60
N ASP A 199 -15.51 25.15 3.65
CA ASP A 199 -14.13 25.65 3.65
C ASP A 199 -13.91 26.63 4.83
N SER A 200 -14.86 27.52 5.06
CA SER A 200 -14.87 28.46 6.18
C SER A 200 -15.03 27.74 7.52
N ALA A 201 -15.92 26.74 7.61
CA ALA A 201 -16.10 25.94 8.81
C ALA A 201 -14.82 25.17 9.21
N ILE A 202 -14.08 24.63 8.22
CA ILE A 202 -12.79 23.97 8.43
C ILE A 202 -11.70 24.96 8.84
N GLU A 203 -11.70 26.17 8.29
CA GLU A 203 -10.78 27.22 8.71
C GLU A 203 -11.04 27.65 10.17
N VAL A 204 -12.30 27.88 10.53
CA VAL A 204 -12.71 28.19 11.91
C VAL A 204 -12.31 27.07 12.87
N PHE A 205 -12.58 25.82 12.51
CA PHE A 205 -12.15 24.64 13.26
C PHE A 205 -10.62 24.64 13.48
N THR A 206 -9.84 24.90 12.44
CA THR A 206 -8.37 24.88 12.48
C THR A 206 -7.82 26.00 13.37
N ARG A 207 -8.43 27.20 13.33
CA ARG A 207 -8.01 28.35 14.14
C ARG A 207 -8.34 28.19 15.62
N ILE A 208 -9.49 27.60 15.94
CA ILE A 208 -9.90 27.37 17.34
C ILE A 208 -9.08 26.24 17.97
N ASN A 209 -8.73 25.20 17.19
CA ASN A 209 -7.98 24.05 17.68
C ASN A 209 -6.44 24.24 17.75
N THR A 210 -5.97 25.47 17.94
CA THR A 210 -4.53 25.83 18.00
C THR A 210 -3.74 25.07 19.08
N GLY A 211 -4.40 24.52 20.09
CA GLY A 211 -3.80 23.67 21.13
C GLY A 211 -3.76 22.16 20.86
N GLY A 212 -4.15 21.67 19.67
CA GLY A 212 -4.02 20.24 19.34
C GLY A 212 -3.72 19.93 17.87
N GLN A 213 -3.74 18.64 17.48
CA GLN A 213 -3.48 18.21 16.10
C GLN A 213 -4.41 18.89 15.07
N THR A 214 -3.80 19.51 14.05
CA THR A 214 -4.48 20.09 12.89
C THR A 214 -5.01 19.01 11.96
N LEU A 215 -6.12 19.28 11.26
CA LEU A 215 -6.61 18.36 10.23
C LEU A 215 -5.56 18.22 9.12
N THR A 216 -5.29 16.98 8.77
CA THR A 216 -4.54 16.64 7.56
C THR A 216 -5.31 17.11 6.33
N LEU A 217 -4.59 17.36 5.24
CA LEU A 217 -5.22 17.74 3.99
C LEU A 217 -6.18 16.66 3.47
N PHE A 218 -5.89 15.39 3.77
CA PHE A 218 -6.73 14.27 3.37
C PHE A 218 -8.07 14.26 4.11
N GLU A 219 -8.07 14.47 5.43
CA GLU A 219 -9.31 14.54 6.22
C GLU A 219 -10.21 15.69 5.75
N ILE A 220 -9.62 16.84 5.40
CA ILE A 220 -10.35 17.98 4.84
C ILE A 220 -10.98 17.62 3.49
N MET A 221 -10.20 17.00 2.59
CA MET A 221 -10.72 16.57 1.30
C MET A 221 -11.79 15.50 1.43
N SER A 222 -11.66 14.58 2.38
CA SER A 222 -12.68 13.58 2.66
C SER A 222 -13.98 14.19 3.17
N ALA A 223 -13.89 15.23 4.00
CA ALA A 223 -15.07 15.97 4.45
C ALA A 223 -15.77 16.67 3.27
N LYS A 224 -14.97 17.34 2.41
CA LYS A 224 -15.46 18.10 1.24
C LYS A 224 -16.06 17.24 0.15
N THR A 225 -15.56 16.03 -0.01
CA THR A 225 -16.00 15.12 -1.09
C THR A 225 -17.08 14.14 -0.66
N TYR A 226 -17.41 14.07 0.64
CA TYR A 226 -18.46 13.20 1.13
C TYR A 226 -19.78 13.44 0.39
N ASP A 227 -20.37 12.36 -0.10
CA ASP A 227 -21.64 12.38 -0.83
C ASP A 227 -22.53 11.22 -0.39
N GLU A 228 -23.55 11.53 0.41
CA GLU A 228 -24.49 10.54 0.92
C GLU A 228 -25.33 9.88 -0.20
N PRO A 229 -25.90 10.61 -1.18
CA PRO A 229 -26.64 10.00 -2.28
C PRO A 229 -25.82 9.03 -3.13
N GLN A 230 -24.58 9.39 -3.47
CA GLN A 230 -23.66 8.53 -4.23
C GLN A 230 -22.92 7.51 -3.34
N LYS A 231 -23.17 7.53 -2.02
CA LYS A 231 -22.48 6.70 -1.02
C LYS A 231 -20.95 6.80 -1.12
N PHE A 232 -20.46 8.01 -1.38
CA PHE A 232 -19.04 8.29 -1.53
C PHE A 232 -18.46 8.83 -0.21
N ASP A 233 -17.53 8.09 0.35
CA ASP A 233 -16.71 8.51 1.49
C ASP A 233 -15.24 8.21 1.16
N MET A 234 -14.47 9.27 0.91
CA MET A 234 -13.08 9.18 0.48
C MET A 234 -12.20 8.46 1.52
N GLN A 235 -12.46 8.64 2.81
CA GLN A 235 -11.73 7.96 3.88
C GLN A 235 -11.98 6.45 3.82
N VAL A 236 -13.26 6.04 3.73
CA VAL A 236 -13.63 4.62 3.65
C VAL A 236 -13.05 3.97 2.39
N LYS A 237 -13.21 4.60 1.23
CA LYS A 237 -12.65 4.09 -0.03
C LYS A 237 -11.12 4.00 0.00
N TRP A 238 -10.44 4.93 0.67
CA TRP A 238 -9.00 4.88 0.85
C TRP A 238 -8.57 3.76 1.81
N GLU A 239 -9.30 3.54 2.89
CA GLU A 239 -9.05 2.42 3.81
C GLU A 239 -9.25 1.06 3.14
N GLU A 240 -10.27 0.93 2.29
CA GLU A 240 -10.47 -0.24 1.42
C GLU A 240 -9.27 -0.46 0.50
N PHE A 241 -8.82 0.59 -0.18
CA PHE A 241 -7.63 0.53 -1.04
C PHE A 241 -6.36 0.14 -0.26
N ILE A 242 -6.13 0.70 0.93
CA ILE A 242 -4.98 0.33 1.77
C ILE A 242 -5.08 -1.13 2.24
N LYS A 243 -6.30 -1.63 2.52
CA LYS A 243 -6.52 -3.04 2.83
C LYS A 243 -6.16 -3.95 1.66
N GLU A 244 -6.51 -3.57 0.44
CA GLU A 244 -6.07 -4.28 -0.76
C GLU A 244 -4.54 -4.24 -0.93
N LEU A 245 -3.93 -3.06 -0.75
CA LEU A 245 -2.47 -2.92 -0.83
C LEU A 245 -1.74 -3.76 0.23
N LYS A 246 -2.35 -3.98 1.40
CA LYS A 246 -1.80 -4.84 2.45
C LYS A 246 -1.61 -6.28 1.99
N GLU A 247 -2.53 -6.82 1.18
CA GLU A 247 -2.42 -8.18 0.63
C GLU A 247 -1.18 -8.34 -0.27
N VAL A 248 -0.75 -7.24 -0.89
CA VAL A 248 0.47 -7.18 -1.72
C VAL A 248 1.66 -6.51 -1.01
N LYS A 249 1.56 -6.25 0.31
CA LYS A 249 2.59 -5.67 1.20
C LYS A 249 2.98 -4.21 0.89
N TYR A 250 2.02 -3.43 0.40
CA TYR A 250 2.17 -2.02 0.05
C TYR A 250 1.32 -1.06 0.93
N GLU A 251 0.89 -1.49 2.10
CA GLU A 251 0.07 -0.70 3.03
C GLU A 251 0.75 0.59 3.55
N GLY A 252 2.05 0.75 3.29
CA GLY A 252 2.83 1.95 3.65
C GLY A 252 2.67 3.15 2.71
N VAL A 253 1.84 3.07 1.66
CA VAL A 253 1.56 4.19 0.74
C VAL A 253 0.77 5.28 1.47
N SER A 254 1.28 6.51 1.46
CA SER A 254 0.62 7.63 2.13
C SER A 254 -0.55 8.20 1.33
N SER A 255 -1.53 8.79 2.03
CA SER A 255 -2.65 9.49 1.39
C SER A 255 -2.23 10.73 0.58
N THR A 256 -1.01 11.23 0.79
CA THR A 256 -0.46 12.32 -0.05
C THR A 256 -0.24 11.90 -1.50
N VAL A 257 -0.06 10.60 -1.76
CA VAL A 257 0.09 10.05 -3.12
C VAL A 257 -1.21 10.26 -3.92
N VAL A 258 -2.36 9.87 -3.37
CA VAL A 258 -3.65 10.04 -4.05
C VAL A 258 -4.04 11.51 -4.19
N LEU A 259 -3.78 12.34 -3.18
CA LEU A 259 -4.04 13.78 -3.25
C LEU A 259 -3.20 14.48 -4.32
N SER A 260 -1.91 14.12 -4.41
CA SER A 260 -1.03 14.67 -5.44
C SER A 260 -1.47 14.24 -6.84
N LEU A 261 -1.83 12.97 -7.01
CA LEU A 261 -2.32 12.45 -8.28
C LEU A 261 -3.63 13.12 -8.72
N LEU A 262 -4.60 13.26 -7.81
CA LEU A 262 -5.84 14.01 -8.04
C LEU A 262 -5.56 15.44 -8.51
N ALA A 263 -4.64 16.13 -7.82
CA ALA A 263 -4.28 17.50 -8.19
C ALA A 263 -3.66 17.58 -9.60
N LEU A 264 -2.79 16.63 -9.96
CA LEU A 264 -2.12 16.61 -11.26
C LEU A 264 -3.06 16.25 -12.42
N LEU A 265 -4.09 15.44 -12.16
CA LEU A 265 -5.06 15.01 -13.16
C LEU A 265 -6.23 15.99 -13.33
N LEU A 266 -6.77 16.51 -12.22
CA LEU A 266 -8.03 17.26 -12.23
C LEU A 266 -7.83 18.78 -12.23
N SER A 267 -6.69 19.29 -11.74
CA SER A 267 -6.45 20.73 -11.73
C SER A 267 -5.94 21.24 -13.08
N ARG A 268 -6.40 22.45 -13.47
CA ARG A 268 -5.89 23.14 -14.67
C ARG A 268 -4.42 23.51 -14.56
N THR A 269 -3.93 23.79 -13.34
CA THR A 269 -2.54 24.20 -13.11
C THR A 269 -1.57 23.02 -13.06
N LYS A 270 -2.07 21.79 -12.86
CA LYS A 270 -1.28 20.58 -12.60
C LYS A 270 -0.23 20.79 -11.50
N GLU A 271 -0.64 21.39 -10.38
CA GLU A 271 0.21 21.63 -9.20
C GLU A 271 -0.31 20.88 -7.98
N CYS A 272 0.57 20.30 -7.17
CA CYS A 272 0.17 19.56 -5.95
C CYS A 272 0.06 20.44 -4.69
N LYS A 273 -0.08 21.76 -4.83
CA LYS A 273 -0.13 22.66 -3.66
C LYS A 273 -1.42 22.46 -2.88
N ARG A 274 -1.38 22.65 -1.56
CA ARG A 274 -2.57 22.63 -0.68
C ARG A 274 -3.75 23.43 -1.25
N LYS A 275 -3.52 24.67 -1.70
CA LYS A 275 -4.56 25.53 -2.29
C LYS A 275 -5.20 24.89 -3.54
N THR A 276 -4.40 24.23 -4.37
CA THR A 276 -4.88 23.58 -5.58
C THR A 276 -5.71 22.35 -5.27
N ILE A 277 -5.26 21.52 -4.32
CA ILE A 277 -5.99 20.34 -3.84
C ILE A 277 -7.36 20.75 -3.27
N LEU A 278 -7.40 21.77 -2.41
CA LEU A 278 -8.65 22.26 -1.80
C LEU A 278 -9.62 22.89 -2.82
N ALA A 279 -9.12 23.34 -3.97
CA ALA A 279 -9.93 23.93 -5.03
C ALA A 279 -10.47 22.90 -6.04
N LEU A 280 -10.14 21.61 -5.87
CA LEU A 280 -10.68 20.57 -6.72
C LEU A 280 -12.19 20.44 -6.53
N GLU A 281 -12.88 20.22 -7.64
CA GLU A 281 -14.34 20.12 -7.68
C GLU A 281 -14.79 18.73 -7.21
N LYS A 282 -15.81 18.69 -6.34
CA LYS A 282 -16.28 17.47 -5.69
C LYS A 282 -16.65 16.39 -6.70
N GLN A 283 -17.47 16.71 -7.72
CA GLN A 283 -17.97 15.69 -8.65
C GLN A 283 -16.83 15.13 -9.52
N SER A 284 -15.92 15.98 -9.99
CA SER A 284 -14.71 15.54 -10.71
C SER A 284 -13.88 14.49 -9.92
N ILE A 285 -13.79 14.62 -8.60
CA ILE A 285 -13.08 13.64 -7.74
C ILE A 285 -13.86 12.32 -7.69
N ILE A 286 -15.16 12.39 -7.45
CA ILE A 286 -16.04 11.20 -7.33
C ILE A 286 -16.00 10.41 -8.65
N ASP A 287 -16.19 11.08 -9.78
CA ASP A 287 -16.25 10.47 -11.11
C ASP A 287 -14.93 9.79 -11.52
N SER A 288 -13.79 10.35 -11.10
CA SER A 288 -12.46 9.86 -11.48
C SER A 288 -11.84 8.92 -10.46
N TRP A 289 -12.48 8.72 -9.29
CA TRP A 289 -11.86 8.04 -8.15
C TRP A 289 -11.42 6.61 -8.49
N ASP A 290 -12.32 5.82 -9.06
CA ASP A 290 -12.05 4.40 -9.32
C ASP A 290 -10.95 4.22 -10.40
N ASP A 291 -10.93 5.06 -11.44
CA ASP A 291 -9.86 5.10 -12.45
C ASP A 291 -8.49 5.47 -11.84
N ILE A 292 -8.47 6.44 -10.91
CA ILE A 292 -7.25 6.87 -10.20
C ILE A 292 -6.73 5.76 -9.30
N ILE A 293 -7.61 5.09 -8.56
CA ILE A 293 -7.25 3.95 -7.72
C ILE A 293 -6.73 2.79 -8.59
N SER A 294 -7.36 2.51 -9.72
CA SER A 294 -6.88 1.51 -10.68
C SER A 294 -5.46 1.82 -11.16
N ALA A 295 -5.20 3.06 -11.58
CA ALA A 295 -3.88 3.47 -12.04
C ALA A 295 -2.80 3.40 -10.94
N LEU A 296 -3.17 3.64 -9.67
CA LEU A 296 -2.28 3.41 -8.53
C LEU A 296 -1.98 1.93 -8.31
N LYS A 297 -2.97 1.03 -8.48
CA LYS A 297 -2.75 -0.42 -8.44
C LYS A 297 -1.80 -0.86 -9.55
N ASP A 298 -2.01 -0.39 -10.77
CA ASP A 298 -1.13 -0.69 -11.91
C ASP A 298 0.31 -0.20 -11.67
N SER A 299 0.47 0.98 -11.07
CA SER A 299 1.78 1.51 -10.66
C SER A 299 2.47 0.63 -9.64
N VAL A 300 1.75 0.19 -8.60
CA VAL A 300 2.26 -0.74 -7.58
C VAL A 300 2.63 -2.09 -8.21
N ASP A 301 1.79 -2.66 -9.04
CA ASP A 301 2.06 -3.94 -9.70
C ASP A 301 3.22 -3.84 -10.67
N TYR A 302 3.37 -2.72 -11.38
CA TYR A 302 4.53 -2.47 -12.22
C TYR A 302 5.83 -2.44 -11.42
N PHE A 303 5.84 -1.81 -10.24
CA PHE A 303 7.03 -1.78 -9.36
C PHE A 303 7.35 -3.16 -8.78
N ARG A 304 6.32 -3.93 -8.43
CA ARG A 304 6.47 -5.29 -7.90
C ARG A 304 6.98 -6.28 -8.94
N THR A 305 6.54 -6.16 -10.18
CA THR A 305 6.84 -7.11 -11.26
C THR A 305 8.08 -6.72 -12.05
N THR A 306 8.18 -5.46 -12.46
CA THR A 306 9.28 -4.96 -13.30
C THR A 306 10.51 -4.67 -12.47
N TYR A 307 10.37 -3.90 -11.38
CA TYR A 307 11.51 -3.54 -10.52
C TYR A 307 11.71 -4.51 -9.35
N ARG A 308 10.88 -5.56 -9.27
CA ARG A 308 10.94 -6.61 -8.24
C ARG A 308 10.99 -6.06 -6.83
N ILE A 309 10.24 -4.99 -6.56
CA ILE A 309 10.16 -4.37 -5.23
C ILE A 309 9.03 -5.05 -4.45
N PRO A 310 9.33 -5.98 -3.51
CA PRO A 310 8.31 -6.86 -2.93
C PRO A 310 7.43 -6.17 -1.89
N VAL A 311 7.90 -5.06 -1.30
CA VAL A 311 7.21 -4.36 -0.20
C VAL A 311 7.40 -2.85 -0.28
N SER A 312 6.41 -2.08 0.19
CA SER A 312 6.48 -0.60 0.16
C SER A 312 7.65 -0.02 0.97
N GLN A 313 8.13 -0.72 2.00
CA GLN A 313 9.24 -0.24 2.82
C GLN A 313 10.54 -0.06 2.02
N LEU A 314 10.72 -0.82 0.93
CA LEU A 314 11.87 -0.71 0.04
C LEU A 314 11.74 0.42 -0.99
N LEU A 315 10.54 0.99 -1.18
CA LEU A 315 10.35 2.10 -2.11
C LEU A 315 11.27 3.27 -1.73
N PRO A 316 12.09 3.78 -2.66
CA PRO A 316 12.90 4.97 -2.43
C PRO A 316 12.04 6.14 -1.96
N TYR A 317 10.86 6.29 -2.56
CA TYR A 317 9.77 7.18 -2.17
C TYR A 317 8.44 6.54 -2.55
N ASP A 318 7.41 6.66 -1.70
CA ASP A 318 6.03 6.36 -2.10
C ASP A 318 5.53 7.36 -3.17
N SER A 319 6.03 8.60 -3.13
CA SER A 319 5.74 9.66 -4.11
C SER A 319 6.14 9.28 -5.55
N LEU A 320 7.02 8.30 -5.76
CA LEU A 320 7.32 7.76 -7.09
C LEU A 320 6.11 7.08 -7.73
N LEU A 321 5.15 6.61 -6.95
CA LEU A 321 3.93 6.01 -7.48
C LEU A 321 3.08 7.04 -8.23
N VAL A 322 3.18 8.33 -7.89
CA VAL A 322 2.39 9.42 -8.52
C VAL A 322 2.68 9.57 -10.02
N PRO A 323 3.92 9.81 -10.48
CA PRO A 323 4.20 9.93 -11.92
C PRO A 323 3.91 8.64 -12.71
N PHE A 324 4.09 7.47 -12.10
CA PHE A 324 3.76 6.19 -12.75
C PHE A 324 2.25 5.95 -12.83
N ALA A 325 1.50 6.25 -11.77
CA ALA A 325 0.05 6.20 -11.81
C ALA A 325 -0.52 7.24 -12.79
N TYR A 326 0.10 8.42 -12.91
CA TYR A 326 -0.22 9.37 -13.98
C TYR A 326 0.03 8.75 -15.37
N PHE A 327 1.13 8.03 -15.58
CA PHE A 327 1.37 7.29 -16.83
C PHE A 327 0.24 6.29 -17.11
N PHE A 328 -0.08 5.41 -16.15
CA PHE A 328 -1.10 4.36 -16.31
C PHE A 328 -2.52 4.92 -16.49
N TYR A 329 -2.83 6.02 -15.82
CA TYR A 329 -4.11 6.72 -16.01
C TYR A 329 -4.26 7.24 -17.45
N GLN A 330 -3.19 7.78 -18.04
CA GLN A 330 -3.21 8.34 -19.38
C GLN A 330 -3.10 7.28 -20.48
N SER A 331 -2.28 6.24 -20.28
CA SER A 331 -2.07 5.17 -21.27
C SER A 331 -3.21 4.16 -21.28
N LYS A 332 -3.79 3.86 -20.10
CA LYS A 332 -4.71 2.74 -19.85
C LYS A 332 -4.19 1.39 -20.37
N ASP A 333 -2.87 1.26 -20.49
CA ASP A 333 -2.18 0.08 -21.04
C ASP A 333 -0.74 0.00 -20.52
N LYS A 334 -0.13 -1.18 -20.68
CA LYS A 334 1.27 -1.46 -20.32
C LYS A 334 2.24 -0.62 -21.15
N PRO A 335 3.39 -0.21 -20.60
CA PRO A 335 4.36 0.57 -21.35
C PRO A 335 4.90 -0.22 -22.55
N LYS A 336 5.00 0.47 -23.70
CA LYS A 336 5.65 -0.05 -24.92
C LYS A 336 7.17 -0.16 -24.73
N SER A 337 7.86 -0.83 -25.66
CA SER A 337 9.31 -1.13 -25.56
C SER A 337 10.14 0.06 -25.09
N ASP A 338 10.13 1.19 -25.81
CA ASP A 338 10.97 2.33 -25.46
C ASP A 338 10.47 3.06 -24.21
N GLN A 339 9.15 3.05 -23.97
CA GLN A 339 8.56 3.63 -22.75
C GLN A 339 9.05 2.90 -21.50
N ARG A 340 9.21 1.57 -21.54
CA ARG A 340 9.76 0.80 -20.41
C ARG A 340 11.15 1.29 -20.05
N LYS A 341 12.03 1.43 -21.06
CA LYS A 341 13.40 1.92 -20.88
C LYS A 341 13.44 3.32 -20.28
N TYR A 342 12.58 4.22 -20.77
CA TYR A 342 12.52 5.59 -20.24
C TYR A 342 11.91 5.66 -18.84
N LEU A 343 10.93 4.81 -18.51
CA LEU A 343 10.36 4.70 -17.17
C LEU A 343 11.39 4.13 -16.18
N GLU A 344 12.19 3.15 -16.60
CA GLU A 344 13.27 2.61 -15.79
C GLU A 344 14.33 3.68 -15.52
N GLU A 345 14.84 4.34 -16.56
CA GLU A 345 15.78 5.44 -16.42
C GLU A 345 15.21 6.52 -15.48
N PHE A 346 13.93 6.87 -15.63
CA PHE A 346 13.25 7.82 -14.74
C PHE A 346 13.24 7.35 -13.28
N PHE A 347 12.85 6.10 -13.01
CA PHE A 347 12.80 5.52 -11.65
C PHE A 347 14.16 5.61 -10.96
N TRP A 348 15.22 5.15 -11.62
CA TRP A 348 16.56 5.11 -11.05
C TRP A 348 17.14 6.50 -10.83
N ARG A 349 16.97 7.40 -11.80
CA ARG A 349 17.42 8.79 -11.67
C ARG A 349 16.77 9.50 -10.48
N MET A 350 15.45 9.37 -10.30
CA MET A 350 14.76 10.01 -9.17
C MET A 350 15.20 9.43 -7.82
N SER A 351 15.42 8.12 -7.78
CA SER A 351 15.80 7.39 -6.57
C SER A 351 17.22 7.73 -6.10
N LEU A 352 18.15 7.90 -7.05
CA LEU A 352 19.57 8.18 -6.80
C LEU A 352 19.91 9.69 -6.69
N SER A 353 18.96 10.58 -6.94
CA SER A 353 19.18 12.04 -6.90
C SER A 353 18.59 12.74 -5.67
N PHE A 354 18.08 11.97 -4.69
CA PHE A 354 17.28 12.50 -3.58
C PHE A 354 16.08 13.35 -4.05
N ARG A 355 15.47 13.02 -5.21
CA ARG A 355 14.50 13.89 -5.88
C ARG A 355 13.39 14.33 -4.93
N TYR A 356 12.70 13.42 -4.27
CA TYR A 356 11.54 13.75 -3.43
C TYR A 356 11.88 13.91 -1.93
N SER A 357 13.15 14.13 -1.59
CA SER A 357 13.54 14.45 -0.20
C SER A 357 13.06 15.84 0.27
N SER A 358 12.73 16.73 -0.66
CA SER A 358 12.31 18.10 -0.40
C SER A 358 11.47 18.63 -1.55
N SER A 359 10.59 19.59 -1.27
CA SER A 359 9.75 20.26 -2.29
C SER A 359 9.03 19.30 -3.23
N THR A 360 8.54 18.17 -2.68
CA THR A 360 7.97 17.06 -3.44
C THR A 360 6.84 17.51 -4.36
N GLU A 361 5.93 18.37 -3.87
CA GLU A 361 4.81 18.91 -4.64
C GLU A 361 5.25 19.57 -5.96
N SER A 362 6.25 20.46 -5.89
CA SER A 362 6.76 21.16 -7.09
C SER A 362 7.50 20.22 -8.03
N LYS A 363 8.22 19.23 -7.48
CA LYS A 363 8.98 18.26 -8.29
C LYS A 363 8.06 17.28 -9.01
N LEU A 364 7.00 16.81 -8.37
CA LEU A 364 5.96 16.00 -9.00
C LEU A 364 5.32 16.72 -10.20
N ALA A 365 5.00 18.00 -10.06
CA ALA A 365 4.47 18.82 -11.17
C ALA A 365 5.46 18.98 -12.34
N GLN A 366 6.77 19.00 -12.06
CA GLN A 366 7.80 18.98 -13.12
C GLN A 366 7.91 17.59 -13.75
N ASP A 367 7.84 16.55 -12.93
CA ASP A 367 8.12 15.18 -13.36
C ASP A 367 6.98 14.58 -14.18
N ILE A 368 5.72 14.99 -13.99
CA ILE A 368 4.65 14.61 -14.94
C ILE A 368 4.91 15.10 -16.37
N LYS A 369 5.66 16.19 -16.56
CA LYS A 369 6.05 16.65 -17.91
C LYS A 369 7.05 15.68 -18.54
N ARG A 370 7.92 15.06 -17.74
CA ARG A 370 8.79 13.97 -18.19
C ARG A 370 7.97 12.74 -18.54
N ILE A 371 6.95 12.42 -17.75
CA ILE A 371 6.02 11.34 -18.08
C ILE A 371 5.23 11.63 -19.37
N ASP A 372 4.81 12.88 -19.60
CA ASP A 372 4.19 13.29 -20.87
C ASP A 372 5.13 13.04 -22.07
N MET A 373 6.44 13.29 -21.93
CA MET A 373 7.43 12.93 -22.97
C MET A 373 7.48 11.41 -23.19
N ILE A 374 7.51 10.62 -22.11
CA ILE A 374 7.54 9.15 -22.17
C ILE A 374 6.27 8.60 -22.83
N LEU A 375 5.10 9.14 -22.49
CA LEU A 375 3.82 8.80 -23.14
C LEU A 375 3.90 9.01 -24.66
N ASN A 376 4.64 10.02 -25.10
CA ASN A 376 4.90 10.33 -26.51
C ASN A 376 6.11 9.58 -27.11
N ASN A 377 6.65 8.56 -26.45
CA ASN A 377 7.87 7.82 -26.83
C ASN A 377 9.09 8.74 -27.03
N GLN A 378 9.19 9.79 -26.23
CA GLN A 378 10.35 10.69 -26.20
C GLN A 378 11.11 10.50 -24.90
N ARG A 379 12.42 10.34 -25.00
CA ARG A 379 13.29 10.29 -23.83
C ARG A 379 13.29 11.65 -23.11
N PRO A 380 13.01 11.71 -21.80
CA PRO A 380 13.11 12.95 -21.04
C PRO A 380 14.55 13.48 -20.93
N GLU A 381 14.66 14.79 -20.71
CA GLU A 381 15.91 15.41 -20.32
C GLU A 381 16.08 15.43 -18.78
N TYR A 382 17.33 15.25 -18.34
CA TYR A 382 17.70 15.14 -16.93
C TYR A 382 18.85 16.08 -16.53
N ASN A 383 19.10 17.13 -17.32
CA ASN A 383 20.21 18.07 -17.10
C ASN A 383 20.11 18.81 -15.75
N ASP A 384 18.89 18.95 -15.21
CA ASP A 384 18.57 19.54 -13.91
C ASP A 384 18.66 18.56 -12.74
N ILE A 385 18.91 17.27 -12.98
CA ILE A 385 18.94 16.22 -11.97
C ILE A 385 20.37 15.74 -11.77
N LYS A 386 20.94 16.14 -10.63
CA LYS A 386 22.26 15.66 -10.20
C LYS A 386 22.13 14.30 -9.50
N ILE A 387 22.79 13.29 -10.06
CA ILE A 387 22.92 11.97 -9.44
C ILE A 387 24.17 11.96 -8.55
N TYR A 388 24.06 11.40 -7.34
CA TYR A 388 25.15 11.31 -6.36
C TYR A 388 25.88 9.96 -6.43
N PHE A 389 26.07 9.45 -7.64
CA PHE A 389 26.60 8.13 -7.95
C PHE A 389 27.63 8.27 -9.07
N ASP A 390 28.68 9.07 -8.80
CA ASP A 390 29.69 9.45 -9.80
C ASP A 390 30.86 8.46 -9.87
N SER A 391 31.10 7.70 -8.79
CA SER A 391 32.18 6.72 -8.70
C SER A 391 31.85 5.55 -7.76
N PRO A 392 32.52 4.38 -7.88
CA PRO A 392 32.41 3.31 -6.88
C PRO A 392 32.76 3.78 -5.46
N GLN A 393 33.70 4.73 -5.31
CA GLN A 393 34.07 5.28 -4.02
C GLN A 393 32.89 5.99 -3.32
N SER A 394 32.05 6.71 -4.07
CA SER A 394 30.85 7.37 -3.51
C SER A 394 29.89 6.40 -2.83
N LEU A 395 29.80 5.15 -3.33
CA LEU A 395 29.00 4.10 -2.71
C LEU A 395 29.62 3.59 -1.40
N ILE A 396 30.95 3.47 -1.35
CA ILE A 396 31.68 3.04 -0.16
C ILE A 396 31.49 4.05 0.98
N ASP A 397 31.60 5.33 0.67
CA ASP A 397 31.52 6.43 1.64
C ASP A 397 30.08 6.64 2.16
N THR A 398 29.08 6.12 1.45
CA THR A 398 27.67 6.22 1.84
C THR A 398 27.36 5.32 3.04
N ASN A 399 26.91 5.95 4.14
CA ASN A 399 26.40 5.24 5.30
C ASN A 399 25.04 4.59 5.02
N PHE A 400 24.89 3.33 5.42
CA PHE A 400 23.62 2.65 5.36
C PHE A 400 22.58 3.29 6.28
N SER A 401 21.43 3.63 5.71
CA SER A 401 20.22 4.02 6.42
C SER A 401 18.99 3.47 5.69
N ALA A 402 18.13 2.73 6.41
CA ALA A 402 16.93 2.12 5.86
C ALA A 402 15.87 3.14 5.39
N GLY A 403 15.97 4.41 5.82
CA GLY A 403 15.04 5.48 5.43
C GLY A 403 15.53 6.36 4.28
N ASN A 404 16.80 6.24 3.88
CA ASN A 404 17.40 7.08 2.85
C ASN A 404 17.06 6.55 1.45
N SER A 405 16.52 7.38 0.57
CA SER A 405 16.14 7.00 -0.81
C SER A 405 17.28 6.41 -1.63
N TYR A 406 18.50 6.94 -1.48
CA TYR A 406 19.68 6.46 -2.17
C TYR A 406 20.06 5.06 -1.70
N CYS A 407 20.06 4.83 -0.38
CA CYS A 407 20.24 3.50 0.19
C CYS A 407 19.15 2.55 -0.30
N LYS A 408 17.89 3.00 -0.32
CA LYS A 408 16.77 2.21 -0.82
C LYS A 408 16.86 1.90 -2.31
N ALA A 409 17.44 2.78 -3.12
CA ALA A 409 17.72 2.48 -4.53
C ALA A 409 18.68 1.29 -4.65
N VAL A 410 19.79 1.30 -3.91
CA VAL A 410 20.73 0.16 -3.86
C VAL A 410 20.07 -1.09 -3.28
N LEU A 411 19.21 -0.96 -2.28
CA LEU A 411 18.43 -2.08 -1.75
C LEU A 411 17.43 -2.63 -2.77
N CYS A 412 16.80 -1.78 -3.60
CA CYS A 412 15.95 -2.24 -4.70
C CYS A 412 16.77 -3.02 -5.71
N LEU A 413 17.98 -2.56 -6.05
CA LEU A 413 18.90 -3.30 -6.91
C LEU A 413 19.22 -4.68 -6.31
N LEU A 414 19.59 -4.74 -5.03
CA LEU A 414 19.88 -6.00 -4.36
C LEU A 414 18.64 -6.91 -4.29
N ALA A 415 17.43 -6.36 -4.10
CA ALA A 415 16.20 -7.12 -4.13
C ALA A 415 15.89 -7.65 -5.53
N TYR A 416 16.20 -6.87 -6.57
CA TYR A 416 16.05 -7.25 -7.98
C TYR A 416 16.89 -8.49 -8.34
N GLN A 417 18.07 -8.65 -7.72
CA GLN A 417 18.94 -9.82 -7.85
C GLN A 417 18.39 -11.09 -7.15
N GLU A 418 17.21 -10.99 -6.50
CA GLU A 418 16.54 -12.08 -5.78
C GLU A 418 17.46 -12.81 -4.79
N PRO A 419 17.81 -12.13 -3.68
CA PRO A 419 18.86 -12.59 -2.78
C PRO A 419 18.54 -13.98 -2.20
N LYS A 420 19.56 -14.84 -2.18
CA LYS A 420 19.46 -16.21 -1.68
C LYS A 420 20.19 -16.39 -0.34
N ASP A 421 19.63 -17.23 0.51
CA ASP A 421 20.17 -17.56 1.82
C ASP A 421 21.50 -18.33 1.67
N PHE A 422 22.52 -17.95 2.44
CA PHE A 422 23.85 -18.54 2.33
C PHE A 422 23.88 -20.02 2.75
N GLN A 423 22.95 -20.46 3.59
CA GLN A 423 22.92 -21.83 4.10
C GLN A 423 22.34 -22.84 3.09
N ASP A 424 21.36 -22.46 2.27
CA ASP A 424 20.61 -23.43 1.46
C ASP A 424 20.23 -22.94 0.05
N ASN A 425 20.65 -21.73 -0.33
CA ASN A 425 20.24 -21.03 -1.55
C ASN A 425 18.71 -20.78 -1.66
N GLY A 426 17.98 -20.92 -0.55
CA GLY A 426 16.56 -20.58 -0.46
C GLY A 426 16.35 -19.09 -0.67
N ARG A 427 15.18 -18.71 -1.18
CA ARG A 427 14.85 -17.29 -1.41
C ARG A 427 14.76 -16.53 -0.08
N VAL A 428 15.45 -15.40 0.05
CA VAL A 428 15.31 -14.53 1.22
C VAL A 428 13.98 -13.81 1.15
N ILE A 429 13.10 -14.07 2.12
CA ILE A 429 11.79 -13.42 2.21
C ILE A 429 11.97 -11.99 2.72
N LEU A 430 11.65 -11.02 1.86
CA LEU A 430 11.64 -9.60 2.18
C LEU A 430 10.23 -9.19 2.63
N ASP A 431 10.11 -8.77 3.89
CA ASP A 431 8.84 -8.41 4.52
C ASP A 431 8.94 -7.05 5.22
N SER A 432 7.86 -6.25 5.15
CA SER A 432 7.80 -4.92 5.77
C SER A 432 8.13 -4.97 7.27
N SER A 433 7.70 -6.01 7.98
CA SER A 433 7.97 -6.19 9.41
C SER A 433 9.45 -6.43 9.72
N TRP A 434 10.24 -6.85 8.73
CA TRP A 434 11.66 -7.16 8.85
C TRP A 434 12.57 -6.14 8.18
N LEU A 435 12.04 -5.01 7.69
CA LEU A 435 12.80 -3.96 7.00
C LEU A 435 12.62 -2.54 7.57
N LYS A 436 11.94 -2.37 8.71
CA LYS A 436 11.55 -1.05 9.28
C LYS A 436 12.72 -0.16 9.71
N VAL A 437 13.82 -0.72 10.21
CA VAL A 437 14.95 0.04 10.79
C VAL A 437 16.27 -0.57 10.32
N ALA A 438 17.37 0.18 10.31
CA ALA A 438 18.68 -0.32 9.89
C ALA A 438 19.18 -1.55 10.68
N SER A 439 18.68 -1.76 11.91
CA SER A 439 18.94 -2.93 12.76
C SER A 439 17.96 -4.10 12.53
N SER A 440 17.09 -3.99 11.53
CA SER A 440 16.04 -4.96 11.28
C SER A 440 16.60 -6.28 10.75
N LYS A 441 15.84 -7.36 10.96
CA LYS A 441 16.33 -8.74 10.89
C LYS A 441 16.91 -9.16 9.54
N ASN A 442 16.50 -8.50 8.45
CA ASN A 442 16.94 -8.85 7.11
C ASN A 442 18.17 -8.07 6.62
N TYR A 443 18.54 -6.95 7.25
CA TYR A 443 19.76 -6.23 6.90
C TYR A 443 20.93 -6.76 7.73
N HIS A 444 21.99 -7.18 7.06
CA HIS A 444 23.19 -7.63 7.74
C HIS A 444 24.46 -7.10 7.09
N HIS A 445 25.40 -6.66 7.92
CA HIS A 445 26.74 -6.28 7.50
C HIS A 445 27.55 -7.53 7.17
N PHE A 446 27.87 -7.78 5.90
CA PHE A 446 28.61 -8.95 5.45
C PHE A 446 29.90 -9.14 6.25
N PHE A 447 30.68 -8.08 6.43
CA PHE A 447 31.66 -7.99 7.52
C PHE A 447 30.95 -7.46 8.78
N PRO A 448 30.70 -8.28 9.82
CA PRO A 448 29.93 -7.83 10.97
C PRO A 448 30.59 -6.64 11.65
N ARG A 449 29.80 -5.62 12.03
CA ARG A 449 30.33 -4.42 12.71
C ARG A 449 31.09 -4.76 13.99
N ALA A 450 30.63 -5.79 14.71
CA ALA A 450 31.30 -6.28 15.91
C ALA A 450 32.69 -6.88 15.59
N TYR A 451 32.85 -7.55 14.45
CA TYR A 451 34.13 -8.08 13.99
C TYR A 451 35.10 -6.97 13.59
N LEU A 452 34.60 -5.93 12.89
CA LEU A 452 35.41 -4.80 12.41
C LEU A 452 35.86 -3.85 13.53
N LYS A 453 35.22 -3.89 14.69
CA LYS A 453 35.53 -3.00 15.82
C LYS A 453 37.01 -3.08 16.19
N ASN A 454 37.69 -1.94 16.18
CA ASN A 454 39.12 -1.80 16.45
C ASN A 454 40.07 -2.51 15.44
N LYS A 455 39.56 -3.04 14.32
CA LYS A 455 40.38 -3.72 13.29
C LYS A 455 40.56 -2.90 12.01
N THR A 456 39.76 -1.85 11.82
CA THR A 456 39.85 -0.97 10.66
C THR A 456 39.41 0.44 11.03
N VAL A 457 39.92 1.42 10.29
CA VAL A 457 39.44 2.82 10.31
C VAL A 457 38.36 3.07 9.25
N LEU A 458 38.13 2.11 8.36
CA LEU A 458 37.13 2.20 7.29
C LEU A 458 35.71 2.16 7.84
N ASN A 459 34.77 2.71 7.07
CA ASN A 459 33.38 2.81 7.47
C ASN A 459 32.73 1.42 7.63
N SER A 460 32.58 0.96 8.88
CA SER A 460 31.91 -0.32 9.19
C SER A 460 30.42 -0.35 8.81
N ASN A 461 29.79 0.82 8.65
CA ASN A 461 28.38 0.96 8.26
C ASN A 461 28.21 1.38 6.79
N SER A 462 29.22 1.12 5.96
CA SER A 462 29.12 1.35 4.51
C SER A 462 27.93 0.61 3.91
N LEU A 463 27.21 1.25 2.99
CA LEU A 463 26.12 0.64 2.22
C LEU A 463 26.60 -0.61 1.45
N MET A 464 27.85 -0.59 0.98
CA MET A 464 28.46 -1.72 0.27
C MET A 464 28.72 -2.92 1.17
N ASN A 465 28.60 -2.76 2.50
CA ASN A 465 28.68 -3.87 3.44
C ASN A 465 27.32 -4.54 3.70
N ILE A 466 26.21 -4.05 3.13
CA ILE A 466 24.88 -4.58 3.44
C ILE A 466 24.49 -5.75 2.53
N THR A 467 23.90 -6.78 3.13
CA THR A 467 23.35 -7.98 2.46
C THR A 467 21.97 -8.30 3.02
N PHE A 468 21.16 -9.02 2.25
CA PHE A 468 19.87 -9.53 2.67
C PHE A 468 20.03 -10.96 3.17
N VAL A 469 19.77 -11.21 4.45
CA VAL A 469 19.87 -12.56 5.02
C VAL A 469 18.59 -12.90 5.78
N SER A 470 18.31 -14.19 5.95
CA SER A 470 17.22 -14.60 6.82
C SER A 470 17.48 -14.20 8.27
N SER A 471 16.41 -13.95 9.02
CA SER A 471 16.51 -13.61 10.44
C SER A 471 17.20 -14.70 11.28
N HIS A 472 17.13 -15.96 10.83
CA HIS A 472 17.78 -17.10 11.45
C HIS A 472 19.30 -17.01 11.28
N LEU A 473 19.79 -16.82 10.04
CA LEU A 473 21.21 -16.62 9.74
C LEU A 473 21.81 -15.48 10.55
N ASN A 474 21.17 -14.31 10.50
CA ASN A 474 21.62 -13.07 11.14
C ASN A 474 21.86 -13.29 12.65
N LYS A 475 20.90 -13.92 13.33
CA LYS A 475 20.94 -14.04 14.80
C LYS A 475 21.73 -15.24 15.32
N ARG A 476 21.79 -16.35 14.58
CA ARG A 476 22.26 -17.63 15.13
C ARG A 476 23.52 -18.19 14.50
N LYS A 477 23.81 -17.87 13.22
CA LYS A 477 24.93 -18.50 12.50
C LYS A 477 26.09 -17.57 12.24
N ILE A 478 25.83 -16.32 11.80
CA ILE A 478 26.90 -15.37 11.45
C ILE A 478 27.50 -14.73 12.71
N GLY A 479 26.68 -14.04 13.51
CA GLY A 479 27.13 -13.39 14.76
C GLY A 479 28.28 -12.40 14.54
N ALA A 480 29.33 -12.49 15.37
CA ALA A 480 30.52 -11.65 15.28
C ALA A 480 31.71 -12.32 14.58
N LYS A 481 31.47 -13.44 13.87
CA LYS A 481 32.50 -14.19 13.15
C LYS A 481 33.05 -13.40 11.96
N SER A 482 34.27 -13.72 11.54
CA SER A 482 34.85 -13.16 10.32
C SER A 482 34.20 -13.78 9.08
N PRO A 483 34.14 -13.07 7.93
CA PRO A 483 33.66 -13.65 6.68
C PRO A 483 34.34 -14.93 6.26
N SER A 484 35.67 -15.03 6.37
CA SER A 484 36.39 -16.26 6.06
C SER A 484 35.88 -17.46 6.88
N GLN A 485 35.50 -17.23 8.14
CA GLN A 485 35.06 -18.29 9.04
C GLN A 485 33.64 -18.72 8.74
N TYR A 486 32.67 -17.79 8.77
CA TYR A 486 31.27 -18.19 8.60
C TYR A 486 30.97 -18.61 7.15
N ILE A 487 31.66 -18.07 6.14
CA ILE A 487 31.52 -18.53 4.75
C ILE A 487 32.06 -19.95 4.59
N SER A 488 33.18 -20.29 5.24
CA SER A 488 33.68 -21.67 5.26
C SER A 488 32.66 -22.61 5.94
N ASP A 489 32.09 -22.20 7.07
CA ASP A 489 31.03 -22.99 7.75
C ASP A 489 29.84 -23.25 6.79
N PHE A 490 29.45 -22.26 5.97
CA PHE A 490 28.38 -22.43 4.99
C PHE A 490 28.79 -23.20 3.74
N GLN A 491 30.07 -23.19 3.34
CA GLN A 491 30.55 -24.02 2.23
C GLN A 491 30.39 -25.51 2.53
N ASP A 492 30.59 -25.90 3.80
CA ASP A 492 30.39 -27.28 4.25
C ASP A 492 28.90 -27.69 4.20
N GLU A 493 27.99 -26.77 4.47
CA GLU A 493 26.53 -27.00 4.43
C GLU A 493 25.92 -26.81 3.02
N ASN A 494 26.52 -25.96 2.19
CA ASN A 494 26.02 -25.51 0.89
C ASN A 494 27.10 -25.58 -0.19
N SER A 495 27.15 -26.72 -0.89
CA SER A 495 28.07 -26.93 -2.02
C SER A 495 27.89 -25.93 -3.18
N GLN A 496 26.77 -25.21 -3.24
CA GLN A 496 26.47 -24.20 -4.26
C GLN A 496 26.42 -22.76 -3.71
N ILE A 497 27.08 -22.48 -2.59
CA ILE A 497 27.08 -21.15 -1.95
C ILE A 497 27.45 -19.98 -2.88
N ASN A 498 28.25 -20.25 -3.92
CA ASN A 498 28.59 -19.24 -4.93
C ASN A 498 27.33 -18.64 -5.58
N LYS A 499 26.26 -19.42 -5.77
CA LYS A 499 24.97 -18.91 -6.25
C LYS A 499 24.36 -17.90 -5.28
N ALA A 500 24.43 -18.16 -3.98
CA ALA A 500 23.94 -17.24 -2.96
C ALA A 500 24.79 -15.96 -2.85
N LEU A 501 26.12 -16.08 -2.93
CA LEU A 501 27.01 -14.91 -2.94
C LEU A 501 26.79 -14.05 -4.20
N GLN A 502 26.65 -14.66 -5.37
CA GLN A 502 26.41 -13.94 -6.62
C GLN A 502 25.08 -13.18 -6.62
N SER A 503 24.02 -13.74 -6.01
CA SER A 503 22.73 -13.01 -5.79
C SER A 503 22.87 -11.75 -4.91
N HIS A 504 24.01 -11.57 -4.24
CA HIS A 504 24.35 -10.39 -3.44
C HIS A 504 25.40 -9.49 -4.10
N LEU A 505 25.75 -9.76 -5.36
CA LEU A 505 26.86 -9.14 -6.09
C LEU A 505 28.20 -9.34 -5.36
N ILE A 506 28.42 -10.54 -4.84
CA ILE A 506 29.65 -10.96 -4.15
C ILE A 506 30.24 -12.17 -4.87
N ASN A 507 31.53 -12.13 -5.17
CA ASN A 507 32.27 -13.30 -5.64
C ASN A 507 33.18 -13.80 -4.52
N LEU A 508 33.32 -15.12 -4.39
CA LEU A 508 34.22 -15.69 -3.38
C LEU A 508 35.69 -15.30 -3.65
N ASN A 509 36.09 -15.45 -4.92
CA ASN A 509 37.44 -15.17 -5.38
C ASN A 509 37.60 -13.67 -5.69
N GLY A 510 38.70 -13.08 -5.24
CA GLY A 510 39.09 -11.70 -5.55
C GLY A 510 38.40 -10.60 -4.72
N PHE A 511 37.52 -10.95 -3.78
CA PHE A 511 36.80 -9.99 -2.93
C PHE A 511 37.39 -9.88 -1.51
N GLY A 512 38.55 -10.48 -1.25
CA GLY A 512 39.20 -10.41 0.06
C GLY A 512 38.47 -11.19 1.17
N ILE A 513 37.56 -12.10 0.83
CA ILE A 513 36.76 -12.85 1.83
C ILE A 513 37.65 -13.83 2.61
N GLU A 514 38.48 -14.60 1.91
CA GLU A 514 39.38 -15.60 2.52
C GLU A 514 40.42 -14.98 3.45
N SER A 515 40.93 -13.80 3.08
CA SER A 515 41.91 -13.03 3.87
C SER A 515 41.26 -12.08 4.89
N ASN A 516 39.92 -11.97 4.91
CA ASN A 516 39.16 -10.97 5.67
C ASN A 516 39.61 -9.52 5.38
N ASP A 517 40.01 -9.23 4.15
CA ASP A 517 40.37 -7.89 3.68
C ASP A 517 39.11 -7.08 3.35
N TYR A 518 38.72 -6.24 4.31
CA TYR A 518 37.51 -5.42 4.19
C TYR A 518 37.63 -4.32 3.12
N GLU A 519 38.83 -3.80 2.86
CA GLU A 519 39.02 -2.75 1.85
C GLU A 519 38.83 -3.33 0.45
N THR A 520 39.50 -4.45 0.17
CA THR A 520 39.35 -5.18 -1.09
C THR A 520 37.89 -5.59 -1.32
N PHE A 521 37.18 -6.04 -0.27
CA PHE A 521 35.75 -6.35 -0.36
C PHE A 521 34.91 -5.14 -0.79
N LEU A 522 35.09 -3.99 -0.14
CA LEU A 522 34.34 -2.78 -0.45
C LEU A 522 34.62 -2.28 -1.87
N GLN A 523 35.88 -2.30 -2.30
CA GLN A 523 36.28 -1.87 -3.65
C GLN A 523 35.72 -2.80 -4.74
N ALA A 524 35.86 -4.12 -4.58
CA ALA A 524 35.38 -5.08 -5.57
C ALA A 524 33.85 -5.05 -5.69
N ARG A 525 33.14 -5.01 -4.56
CA ARG A 525 31.67 -5.00 -4.54
C ARG A 525 31.08 -3.68 -5.01
N SER A 526 31.67 -2.55 -4.63
CA SER A 526 31.21 -1.23 -5.10
C SER A 526 31.33 -1.08 -6.60
N LYS A 527 32.35 -1.68 -7.24
CA LYS A 527 32.48 -1.68 -8.69
C LYS A 527 31.33 -2.41 -9.37
N LEU A 528 30.98 -3.62 -8.92
CA LEU A 528 29.84 -4.36 -9.49
C LEU A 528 28.52 -3.63 -9.32
N ILE A 529 28.23 -3.16 -8.09
CA ILE A 529 27.02 -2.37 -7.83
C ILE A 529 27.02 -1.08 -8.67
N TYR A 530 28.18 -0.47 -8.87
CA TYR A 530 28.31 0.71 -9.69
C TYR A 530 27.92 0.41 -11.15
N ASP A 531 28.53 -0.60 -11.75
CA ASP A 531 28.26 -0.97 -13.14
C ASP A 531 26.78 -1.31 -13.36
N GLU A 532 26.15 -2.01 -12.41
CA GLU A 532 24.72 -2.32 -12.41
C GLU A 532 23.81 -1.08 -12.33
N LEU A 533 24.11 -0.13 -11.44
CA LEU A 533 23.33 1.11 -11.34
C LEU A 533 23.51 1.98 -12.58
N LYS A 534 24.73 2.01 -13.14
CA LYS A 534 25.06 2.77 -14.35
C LYS A 534 24.30 2.24 -15.57
N ALA A 535 24.22 0.92 -15.72
CA ALA A 535 23.46 0.25 -16.78
C ALA A 535 21.98 0.69 -16.82
N ARG A 536 21.38 0.90 -15.64
CA ARG A 536 19.96 1.28 -15.49
C ARG A 536 19.65 2.75 -15.81
N ILE A 537 20.67 3.58 -15.97
CA ILE A 537 20.52 5.01 -16.28
C ILE A 537 21.12 5.40 -17.65
N GLU A 538 21.91 4.53 -18.27
CA GLU A 538 22.48 4.73 -19.59
C GLU A 538 21.73 3.91 -20.63
N LEU A 539 20.92 4.57 -21.46
CA LEU A 539 20.14 3.89 -22.51
C LEU A 539 20.99 3.31 -23.65
N ASP A 540 22.27 3.68 -23.72
CA ASP A 540 23.25 3.09 -24.64
C ASP A 540 23.74 1.71 -24.15
N HIS A 541 23.42 1.36 -22.89
CA HIS A 541 23.59 0.02 -22.37
C HIS A 541 22.68 -0.93 -23.16
N LYS A 542 23.29 -1.83 -23.93
CA LYS A 542 22.55 -2.95 -24.51
C LYS A 542 22.26 -3.92 -23.37
N GLU A 543 21.04 -3.89 -22.84
CA GLU A 543 20.49 -5.02 -22.09
C GLU A 543 20.87 -6.29 -22.84
N PRO A 544 21.54 -7.27 -22.20
CA PRO A 544 21.82 -8.52 -22.86
C PRO A 544 20.50 -9.09 -23.36
N ALA A 545 20.43 -9.55 -24.60
CA ALA A 545 19.22 -10.11 -25.20
C ALA A 545 18.59 -11.27 -24.38
N ASN A 546 19.31 -11.77 -23.38
CA ASN A 546 18.90 -12.78 -22.44
C ASN A 546 18.17 -12.23 -21.20
N GLU A 547 18.12 -10.92 -20.95
CA GLU A 547 17.51 -10.34 -19.73
C GLU A 547 15.97 -10.48 -19.75
N GLU A 548 15.29 -10.13 -20.85
CA GLU A 548 13.85 -10.42 -21.03
C GLU A 548 13.55 -11.92 -20.87
N VAL A 549 14.46 -12.78 -21.35
CA VAL A 549 14.33 -14.24 -21.26
C VAL A 549 14.47 -14.70 -19.81
N GLN A 550 15.47 -14.20 -19.10
CA GLN A 550 15.71 -14.50 -17.69
C GLN A 550 14.57 -14.00 -16.81
N GLU A 551 14.05 -12.81 -17.05
CA GLU A 551 12.89 -12.29 -16.33
C GLU A 551 11.66 -13.17 -16.51
N LEU A 552 11.32 -13.54 -17.75
CA LEU A 552 10.18 -14.41 -18.03
C LEU A 552 10.33 -15.79 -17.38
N ILE A 553 11.54 -16.35 -17.37
CA ILE A 553 11.84 -17.63 -16.72
C ILE A 553 11.75 -17.52 -15.18
N LEU A 554 12.24 -16.42 -14.62
CA LEU A 554 12.23 -16.18 -13.17
C LEU A 554 10.81 -15.97 -12.62
N VAL A 555 9.98 -15.21 -13.35
CA VAL A 555 8.56 -14.99 -13.03
C VAL A 555 7.79 -16.31 -12.96
N GLY A 556 8.16 -17.30 -13.78
CA GLY A 556 7.59 -18.63 -13.77
C GLY A 556 6.43 -18.80 -14.74
N GLU A 557 5.84 -20.01 -14.76
CA GLU A 557 4.70 -20.30 -15.62
C GLU A 557 3.49 -19.42 -15.28
N SER A 558 2.81 -18.95 -16.31
CA SER A 558 1.64 -18.07 -16.24
C SER A 558 0.76 -18.26 -17.47
N GLU A 559 -0.28 -17.44 -17.61
CA GLU A 559 -1.11 -17.45 -18.83
C GLU A 559 -0.33 -17.12 -20.10
N ALA A 560 0.82 -16.42 -19.97
CA ALA A 560 1.66 -15.98 -21.09
C ALA A 560 3.06 -16.63 -21.12
N VAL A 561 3.37 -17.52 -20.18
CA VAL A 561 4.68 -18.21 -20.08
C VAL A 561 4.46 -19.70 -19.74
N GLU A 562 5.10 -20.59 -20.50
CA GLU A 562 5.09 -22.05 -20.24
C GLU A 562 6.51 -22.61 -20.35
N PHE A 563 6.85 -23.58 -19.51
CA PHE A 563 8.11 -24.32 -19.58
C PHE A 563 7.90 -25.76 -20.03
N LYS A 564 8.87 -26.28 -20.78
CA LYS A 564 8.95 -27.69 -21.15
C LYS A 564 10.39 -28.15 -21.01
N SER A 565 10.59 -29.21 -20.25
CA SER A 565 11.92 -29.77 -19.99
C SER A 565 12.64 -30.15 -21.29
N THR A 566 11.91 -30.72 -22.25
CA THR A 566 12.43 -31.17 -23.56
C THR A 566 11.37 -31.03 -24.65
N LEU A 567 11.79 -31.07 -25.91
CA LEU A 567 10.91 -31.09 -27.07
C LEU A 567 10.36 -32.51 -27.34
N ARG A 568 11.24 -33.51 -27.29
CA ARG A 568 10.93 -34.88 -27.74
C ARG A 568 11.72 -35.97 -27.02
N TYR A 569 12.73 -35.63 -26.22
CA TYR A 569 13.52 -36.58 -25.47
C TYR A 569 12.95 -36.81 -24.07
N ASP A 570 12.62 -38.05 -23.74
CA ASP A 570 12.06 -38.40 -22.44
C ASP A 570 13.19 -38.62 -21.42
N LEU A 571 13.30 -37.73 -20.43
CA LEU A 571 14.42 -37.72 -19.47
C LEU A 571 14.45 -38.94 -18.54
N GLN A 572 13.30 -39.61 -18.35
CA GLN A 572 13.21 -40.81 -17.49
C GLN A 572 13.60 -42.07 -18.26
N THR A 573 13.03 -42.23 -19.45
CA THR A 573 13.21 -43.44 -20.27
C THR A 573 14.40 -43.36 -21.22
N LYS A 574 14.98 -42.16 -21.40
CA LYS A 574 16.14 -41.86 -22.27
C LYS A 574 15.92 -42.25 -23.75
N VAL A 575 14.69 -42.13 -24.22
CA VAL A 575 14.31 -42.41 -25.61
C VAL A 575 13.44 -41.30 -26.18
N VAL A 576 13.30 -41.29 -27.50
CA VAL A 576 12.41 -40.34 -28.20
C VAL A 576 10.95 -40.65 -27.90
N ASN A 577 10.23 -39.66 -27.38
CA ASN A 577 8.81 -39.72 -27.08
C ASN A 577 8.03 -38.69 -27.91
N LYS A 578 7.36 -39.15 -28.98
CA LYS A 578 6.60 -38.28 -29.89
C LYS A 578 5.38 -37.60 -29.23
N LYS A 579 4.93 -38.08 -28.06
CA LYS A 579 3.84 -37.41 -27.32
C LYS A 579 4.28 -36.05 -26.79
N LEU A 580 5.57 -35.87 -26.47
CA LEU A 580 6.11 -34.58 -26.01
C LEU A 580 6.05 -33.51 -27.12
N GLU A 581 6.28 -33.91 -28.38
CA GLU A 581 6.14 -33.01 -29.54
C GLU A 581 4.70 -32.49 -29.66
N TYR A 582 3.71 -33.36 -29.42
CA TYR A 582 2.30 -32.96 -29.40
C TYR A 582 1.98 -32.01 -28.24
N VAL A 583 2.56 -32.23 -27.06
CA VAL A 583 2.39 -31.32 -25.90
C VAL A 583 2.91 -29.92 -26.23
N VAL A 584 4.07 -29.81 -26.89
CA VAL A 584 4.61 -28.52 -27.34
C VAL A 584 3.67 -27.85 -28.35
N ALA A 585 3.20 -28.58 -29.37
CA ALA A 585 2.28 -28.06 -30.36
C ALA A 585 0.93 -27.63 -29.74
N LYS A 586 0.41 -28.40 -28.77
CA LYS A 586 -0.79 -28.09 -28.00
C LYS A 586 -0.65 -26.74 -27.30
N THR A 587 0.49 -26.49 -26.65
CA THR A 587 0.74 -25.22 -25.98
C THR A 587 0.83 -24.05 -26.96
N ILE A 588 1.49 -24.23 -28.11
CA ILE A 588 1.54 -23.20 -29.16
C ILE A 588 0.12 -22.86 -29.65
N SER A 589 -0.72 -23.88 -29.90
CA SER A 589 -2.12 -23.68 -30.29
C SER A 589 -2.91 -22.93 -29.22
N ALA A 590 -2.71 -23.27 -27.94
CA ALA A 590 -3.35 -22.57 -26.82
C ALA A 590 -2.98 -21.09 -26.78
N PHE A 591 -1.70 -20.74 -26.99
CA PHE A 591 -1.27 -19.35 -27.08
C PHE A 591 -1.85 -18.61 -28.29
N LEU A 592 -1.93 -19.26 -29.46
CA LEU A 592 -2.52 -18.68 -30.67
C LEU A 592 -4.00 -18.30 -30.46
N ASN A 593 -4.73 -19.12 -29.70
CA ASN A 593 -6.14 -18.92 -29.40
C ASN A 593 -6.42 -18.00 -28.21
N SER A 594 -5.38 -17.50 -27.55
CA SER A 594 -5.48 -16.59 -26.39
C SER A 594 -4.68 -15.31 -26.68
N GLU A 595 -4.11 -14.65 -25.67
CA GLU A 595 -3.39 -13.37 -25.84
C GLU A 595 -1.95 -13.51 -26.39
N GLY A 596 -1.57 -14.70 -26.87
CA GLY A 596 -0.18 -15.04 -27.20
C GLY A 596 0.64 -15.43 -25.96
N GLY A 597 1.94 -15.65 -26.14
CA GLY A 597 2.81 -16.03 -25.03
C GLY A 597 4.21 -16.48 -25.43
N ASN A 598 4.95 -17.00 -24.46
CA ASN A 598 6.30 -17.52 -24.60
C ASN A 598 6.34 -18.96 -24.09
N LEU A 599 6.79 -19.87 -24.95
CA LEU A 599 7.11 -21.24 -24.55
C LEU A 599 8.64 -21.40 -24.52
N PHE A 600 9.17 -21.83 -23.39
CA PHE A 600 10.60 -22.16 -23.24
C PHE A 600 10.80 -23.67 -23.21
N ILE A 601 11.72 -24.17 -24.04
CA ILE A 601 12.12 -25.58 -24.09
C ILE A 601 13.56 -25.71 -23.58
N GLY A 602 13.82 -26.74 -22.78
CA GLY A 602 15.08 -26.92 -22.06
C GLY A 602 15.04 -26.32 -20.65
N VAL A 603 13.84 -26.11 -20.10
CA VAL A 603 13.59 -25.55 -18.76
C VAL A 603 12.55 -26.42 -18.06
N ASP A 604 12.82 -26.86 -16.83
CA ASP A 604 11.83 -27.62 -16.05
C ASP A 604 10.90 -26.71 -15.23
N ASP A 605 9.86 -27.30 -14.62
CA ASP A 605 8.87 -26.59 -13.81
C ASP A 605 9.48 -25.92 -12.56
N ASN A 606 10.69 -26.34 -12.15
CA ASN A 606 11.45 -25.73 -11.05
C ASN A 606 12.38 -24.60 -11.53
N ARG A 607 12.39 -24.29 -12.83
CA ARG A 607 13.25 -23.30 -13.52
C ARG A 607 14.72 -23.70 -13.62
N ASN A 608 15.03 -24.99 -13.59
CA ASN A 608 16.38 -25.47 -13.89
C ASN A 608 16.61 -25.47 -15.41
N MET A 609 17.78 -24.98 -15.85
CA MET A 609 18.19 -25.06 -17.25
C MET A 609 18.70 -26.47 -17.57
N LEU A 610 17.89 -27.23 -18.31
CA LEU A 610 18.23 -28.57 -18.79
C LEU A 610 18.94 -28.53 -20.16
N GLY A 611 18.66 -27.48 -20.93
CA GLY A 611 19.22 -27.27 -22.27
C GLY A 611 18.63 -28.17 -23.35
N LEU A 612 19.21 -28.07 -24.55
CA LEU A 612 18.68 -28.74 -25.76
C LEU A 612 19.54 -29.92 -26.25
N VAL A 613 20.62 -30.26 -25.55
CA VAL A 613 21.64 -31.21 -26.02
C VAL A 613 21.02 -32.57 -26.36
N ASP A 614 20.19 -33.09 -25.46
CA ASP A 614 19.55 -34.40 -25.64
C ASP A 614 18.57 -34.40 -26.82
N ASP A 615 17.75 -33.37 -26.96
CA ASP A 615 16.83 -33.25 -28.09
C ASP A 615 17.58 -33.14 -29.43
N ILE A 616 18.61 -32.31 -29.52
CA ILE A 616 19.43 -32.09 -30.72
C ILE A 616 20.09 -33.40 -31.17
N ALA A 617 20.55 -34.23 -30.23
CA ALA A 617 21.19 -35.51 -30.53
C ALA A 617 20.27 -36.50 -31.26
N THR A 618 18.95 -36.36 -31.10
CA THR A 618 17.94 -37.22 -31.74
C THR A 618 17.59 -36.82 -33.18
N LEU A 619 18.05 -35.66 -33.64
CA LEU A 619 17.70 -35.10 -34.95
C LEU A 619 18.65 -35.59 -36.05
N SER A 620 18.17 -35.57 -37.30
CA SER A 620 19.00 -35.85 -38.48
C SER A 620 20.10 -34.80 -38.66
N LYS A 621 19.78 -33.53 -38.46
CA LYS A 621 20.74 -32.41 -38.40
C LYS A 621 20.96 -32.05 -36.93
N LYS A 622 22.11 -32.45 -36.37
CA LYS A 622 22.44 -32.35 -34.94
C LYS A 622 22.99 -30.97 -34.56
N ASN A 623 22.23 -29.91 -34.84
CA ASN A 623 22.56 -28.55 -34.44
C ASN A 623 21.28 -27.69 -34.25
N LEU A 624 21.44 -26.41 -33.90
CA LEU A 624 20.32 -25.50 -33.65
C LEU A 624 19.42 -25.31 -34.87
N ASP A 625 19.99 -25.17 -36.07
CA ASP A 625 19.18 -25.10 -37.30
C ASP A 625 18.31 -26.35 -37.48
N GLY A 626 18.86 -27.53 -37.16
CA GLY A 626 18.12 -28.79 -37.25
C GLY A 626 16.96 -28.85 -36.25
N PHE A 627 17.16 -28.31 -35.05
CA PHE A 627 16.11 -28.17 -34.05
C PHE A 627 15.03 -27.19 -34.49
N GLU A 628 15.41 -26.03 -35.03
CA GLU A 628 14.49 -25.04 -35.55
C GLU A 628 13.63 -25.61 -36.69
N LEU A 629 14.26 -26.27 -37.67
CA LEU A 629 13.56 -26.91 -38.78
C LEU A 629 12.57 -27.96 -38.30
N HIS A 630 12.97 -28.81 -37.34
CA HIS A 630 12.08 -29.81 -36.76
C HIS A 630 10.88 -29.15 -36.08
N LEU A 631 11.09 -28.07 -35.33
CA LEU A 631 10.00 -27.36 -34.65
C LEU A 631 9.04 -26.69 -35.64
N ILE A 632 9.56 -26.09 -36.72
CA ILE A 632 8.75 -25.54 -37.81
C ILE A 632 7.89 -26.65 -38.46
N ASP A 633 8.47 -27.83 -38.68
CA ASP A 633 7.75 -28.97 -39.23
C ASP A 633 6.67 -29.50 -38.28
N LEU A 634 6.90 -29.46 -36.96
CA LEU A 634 5.88 -29.78 -35.95
C LEU A 634 4.72 -28.80 -35.97
N VAL A 635 4.99 -27.50 -36.06
CA VAL A 635 3.95 -26.46 -36.20
C VAL A 635 3.14 -26.69 -37.48
N LYS A 636 3.80 -26.92 -38.62
CA LYS A 636 3.12 -27.24 -39.89
C LYS A 636 2.27 -28.51 -39.81
N LYS A 637 2.78 -29.56 -39.16
CA LYS A 637 2.13 -30.86 -39.06
C LYS A 637 0.88 -30.81 -38.17
N TYR A 638 0.97 -30.18 -37.00
CA TYR A 638 -0.08 -30.24 -35.99
C TYR A 638 -1.06 -29.06 -36.06
N ILE A 639 -0.60 -27.88 -36.47
CA ILE A 639 -1.36 -26.62 -36.38
C ILE A 639 -1.71 -26.07 -37.77
N GLY A 640 -0.78 -26.16 -38.71
CA GLY A 640 -0.93 -25.65 -40.08
C GLY A 640 0.14 -24.64 -40.47
N GLY A 641 0.55 -24.65 -41.73
CA GLY A 641 1.67 -23.85 -42.22
C GLY A 641 1.40 -22.34 -42.28
N GLU A 642 0.14 -21.94 -42.40
CA GLU A 642 -0.29 -20.54 -42.43
C GLU A 642 -0.06 -19.81 -41.10
N TYR A 643 0.07 -20.53 -39.98
CA TYR A 643 0.31 -19.95 -38.66
C TYR A 643 1.80 -19.74 -38.36
N GLY A 644 2.70 -20.14 -39.26
CA GLY A 644 4.14 -19.98 -39.09
C GLY A 644 4.57 -18.53 -38.84
N SER A 645 3.89 -17.55 -39.44
CA SER A 645 4.17 -16.12 -39.22
C SER A 645 3.87 -15.63 -37.80
N HIS A 646 3.07 -16.39 -37.04
CA HIS A 646 2.73 -16.08 -35.65
C HIS A 646 3.76 -16.62 -34.65
N VAL A 647 4.70 -17.46 -35.09
CA VAL A 647 5.66 -18.17 -34.25
C VAL A 647 7.08 -17.68 -34.56
N LYS A 648 7.76 -17.11 -33.58
CA LYS A 648 9.17 -16.71 -33.67
C LYS A 648 10.01 -17.57 -32.75
N ILE A 649 11.02 -18.23 -33.31
CA ILE A 649 11.93 -19.13 -32.59
C ILE A 649 13.25 -18.39 -32.37
N SER A 650 13.82 -18.52 -31.17
CA SER A 650 15.17 -18.05 -30.87
C SER A 650 15.86 -18.97 -29.87
N PHE A 651 17.19 -18.88 -29.82
CA PHE A 651 18.04 -19.74 -29.00
C PHE A 651 18.89 -18.90 -28.04
N PRO A 652 18.34 -18.41 -26.91
CA PRO A 652 19.09 -17.67 -25.91
C PRO A 652 19.97 -18.61 -25.05
N ILE A 653 21.05 -18.05 -24.50
CA ILE A 653 21.94 -18.73 -23.55
C ILE A 653 21.66 -18.18 -22.15
N VAL A 654 21.27 -19.05 -21.22
CA VAL A 654 20.93 -18.69 -19.83
C VAL A 654 21.73 -19.59 -18.90
N GLU A 655 22.46 -19.02 -17.93
CA GLU A 655 23.34 -19.79 -17.02
C GLU A 655 24.25 -20.77 -17.78
N ASP A 656 24.94 -20.27 -18.82
CA ASP A 656 25.80 -21.04 -19.74
C ASP A 656 25.11 -22.21 -20.47
N THR A 657 23.77 -22.27 -20.42
CA THR A 657 22.96 -23.34 -21.01
C THR A 657 22.13 -22.80 -22.18
N GLN A 658 22.24 -23.47 -23.33
CA GLN A 658 21.48 -23.12 -24.53
C GLN A 658 20.04 -23.66 -24.42
N ILE A 659 19.05 -22.77 -24.43
CA ILE A 659 17.62 -23.12 -24.42
C ILE A 659 16.91 -22.63 -25.70
N CYS A 660 15.65 -23.00 -25.90
CA CYS A 660 14.82 -22.53 -27.01
C CYS A 660 13.65 -21.68 -26.49
N ARG A 661 13.44 -20.49 -27.07
CA ARG A 661 12.26 -19.66 -26.86
C ARG A 661 11.39 -19.67 -28.11
N ILE A 662 10.10 -19.89 -27.91
CA ILE A 662 9.07 -19.81 -28.95
C ILE A 662 8.10 -18.71 -28.54
N LYS A 663 8.19 -17.56 -29.21
CA LYS A 663 7.29 -16.43 -29.00
C LYS A 663 6.10 -16.55 -29.96
N VAL A 664 4.91 -16.67 -29.40
CA VAL A 664 3.66 -16.88 -30.13
C VAL A 664 2.80 -15.62 -30.02
N SER A 665 2.39 -15.07 -31.15
CA SER A 665 1.45 -13.95 -31.20
C SER A 665 0.02 -14.45 -31.38
N LYS A 666 -0.96 -13.74 -30.79
CA LYS A 666 -2.39 -14.02 -30.94
C LYS A 666 -2.80 -14.14 -32.42
N SER A 667 -3.62 -15.14 -32.72
CA SER A 667 -4.22 -15.34 -34.04
C SER A 667 -5.47 -14.48 -34.22
N GLY A 668 -5.68 -13.97 -35.44
CA GLY A 668 -6.91 -13.25 -35.81
C GLY A 668 -8.12 -14.15 -36.08
N LYS A 669 -7.95 -15.48 -35.97
CA LYS A 669 -8.98 -16.50 -36.17
C LYS A 669 -8.73 -17.72 -35.27
N PRO A 670 -9.76 -18.53 -34.95
CA PRO A 670 -9.59 -19.78 -34.22
C PRO A 670 -8.55 -20.70 -34.87
N VAL A 671 -7.77 -21.39 -34.04
CA VAL A 671 -6.71 -22.31 -34.44
C VAL A 671 -6.97 -23.68 -33.82
N PHE A 672 -6.96 -24.71 -34.66
CA PHE A 672 -7.20 -26.09 -34.24
C PHE A 672 -5.91 -26.90 -34.37
N ILE A 673 -5.73 -27.85 -33.45
CA ILE A 673 -4.65 -28.82 -33.55
C ILE A 673 -5.20 -30.17 -34.02
N GLN A 674 -4.53 -30.80 -34.99
CA GLN A 674 -4.87 -32.13 -35.50
C GLN A 674 -3.99 -33.20 -34.86
N TYR A 675 -4.58 -34.19 -34.22
CA TYR A 675 -3.84 -35.31 -33.63
C TYR A 675 -4.67 -36.60 -33.70
N GLU A 676 -4.06 -37.70 -34.17
CA GLU A 676 -4.71 -39.03 -34.29
C GLU A 676 -6.09 -39.03 -35.01
N GLY A 677 -6.30 -38.10 -35.94
CA GLY A 677 -7.53 -38.01 -36.74
C GLY A 677 -8.66 -37.20 -36.11
N SER A 678 -8.42 -36.55 -34.96
CA SER A 678 -9.36 -35.62 -34.32
C SER A 678 -8.80 -34.19 -34.23
N GLU A 679 -9.70 -33.21 -34.35
CA GLU A 679 -9.42 -31.79 -34.16
C GLU A 679 -9.76 -31.35 -32.74
N HIS A 680 -8.86 -30.57 -32.14
CA HIS A 680 -9.03 -30.04 -30.79
C HIS A 680 -8.78 -28.53 -30.77
N PHE A 681 -9.54 -27.83 -29.93
CA PHE A 681 -9.38 -26.40 -29.67
C PHE A 681 -8.91 -26.22 -28.22
N PHE A 682 -7.73 -25.61 -28.06
CA PHE A 682 -7.12 -25.36 -26.76
C PHE A 682 -7.01 -23.86 -26.51
N ILE A 683 -7.18 -23.45 -25.26
CA ILE A 683 -6.91 -22.09 -24.78
C ILE A 683 -5.98 -22.13 -23.57
N ARG A 684 -5.36 -20.99 -23.24
CA ARG A 684 -4.69 -20.80 -21.94
C ARG A 684 -5.71 -20.45 -20.87
N THR A 685 -5.63 -21.14 -19.74
CA THR A 685 -6.39 -20.84 -18.52
C THR A 685 -5.47 -21.03 -17.33
N GLY A 686 -5.05 -19.93 -16.70
CA GLY A 686 -3.94 -19.94 -15.75
C GLY A 686 -2.66 -20.52 -16.37
N CYS A 687 -1.99 -21.42 -15.65
CA CYS A 687 -0.77 -22.09 -16.13
C CYS A 687 -1.05 -23.34 -16.96
N SER A 688 -2.29 -23.55 -17.45
CA SER A 688 -2.67 -24.79 -18.14
C SER A 688 -3.26 -24.55 -19.53
N SER A 689 -2.97 -25.47 -20.45
CA SER A 689 -3.55 -25.51 -21.79
C SER A 689 -4.76 -26.45 -21.77
N GLN A 690 -5.98 -25.87 -21.73
CA GLN A 690 -7.23 -26.62 -21.55
C GLN A 690 -8.03 -26.75 -22.85
N PRO A 691 -8.60 -27.92 -23.14
CA PRO A 691 -9.54 -28.07 -24.25
C PRO A 691 -10.89 -27.45 -23.89
N LEU A 692 -11.55 -26.83 -24.86
CA LEU A 692 -12.94 -26.41 -24.69
C LEU A 692 -13.90 -27.43 -25.32
N SER A 693 -15.07 -27.61 -24.69
CA SER A 693 -16.20 -28.29 -25.34
C SER A 693 -16.73 -27.45 -26.51
N ARG A 694 -17.53 -28.06 -27.40
CA ARG A 694 -18.10 -27.34 -28.56
C ARG A 694 -18.95 -26.13 -28.16
N GLU A 695 -19.66 -26.22 -27.03
CA GLU A 695 -20.50 -25.14 -26.52
C GLU A 695 -19.65 -23.99 -25.99
N GLU A 696 -18.67 -24.30 -25.14
CA GLU A 696 -17.73 -23.33 -24.57
C GLU A 696 -16.89 -22.66 -25.67
N GLN A 697 -16.45 -23.43 -26.66
CA GLN A 697 -15.73 -22.93 -27.83
C GLN A 697 -16.58 -21.91 -28.59
N SER A 698 -17.84 -22.21 -28.90
CA SER A 698 -18.70 -21.28 -29.65
C SER A 698 -18.94 -19.96 -28.89
N ALA A 699 -19.09 -20.04 -27.56
CA ALA A 699 -19.18 -18.85 -26.71
C ALA A 699 -17.86 -18.06 -26.70
N TYR A 700 -16.74 -18.77 -26.55
CA TYR A 700 -15.40 -18.18 -26.57
C TYR A 700 -15.14 -17.47 -27.90
N GLU A 701 -15.38 -18.12 -29.04
CA GLU A 701 -15.15 -17.55 -30.36
C GLU A 701 -15.93 -16.25 -30.60
N LYS A 702 -17.20 -16.19 -30.17
CA LYS A 702 -18.02 -14.98 -30.27
C LYS A 702 -17.48 -13.84 -29.42
N SER A 703 -17.04 -14.12 -28.21
CA SER A 703 -16.44 -13.09 -27.34
C SER A 703 -15.06 -12.62 -27.85
N HIS A 704 -14.26 -13.55 -28.38
CA HIS A 704 -12.84 -13.34 -28.63
C HIS A 704 -12.53 -12.84 -30.05
N TRP A 705 -13.39 -13.16 -31.03
CA TRP A 705 -13.26 -12.72 -32.43
C TRP A 705 -14.57 -12.17 -33.04
N GLY A 706 -15.69 -12.16 -32.32
CA GLY A 706 -17.01 -11.83 -32.86
C GLY A 706 -17.34 -10.35 -33.05
N ASN A 707 -16.43 -9.43 -32.71
CA ASN A 707 -16.57 -8.01 -33.05
C ASN A 707 -15.80 -7.69 -34.34
N LYS A 708 -16.42 -8.00 -35.47
CA LYS A 708 -16.13 -7.37 -36.76
C LYS A 708 -17.42 -6.96 -37.46
#